data_AF-W7EDJ9-F1
#
_entry.id   AF-W7EDJ9-F1
#
_cell.length_a   1.000
_cell.length_b   1.000
_cell.length_c   1.000
_cell.angle_alpha   90.00
_cell.angle_beta   90.00
_cell.angle_gamma   90.00
#
_symmetry.space_group_name_H-M   'P 1'
#
loop_
_entity.id
_entity.type
_entity.pdbx_description
1 polymer ?
#
loop_
_entity_poly.entity_id
_entity_poly.type
_entity_poly.pdbx_seq_one_letter_code
_entity_poly.pdbx_strand_id
1 'polypeptide(L)'
;MSNIWHLARIEEQRFAATAALFAMYTKQQSICQPTPVLPGDDDDSSSEEDIDDDWQTTVACEKLHRATGNALKDKFLDRLSEVLAREKTSNLHPKQSTVKHVAAAAWINPSCDYPTTILVAKNDGLDERDRKLLGQLQTWLRVISMTGRTPSKEKDFLWDSRADKEGLIGYARFRLELYVSQISQCKVDVSGLDIDDPSTGQIQRLFQLCGTYSNSPSILSLREAVDLAYGLRCADSHQLKEPSFAKISKAVLMLSRLRVAYECFKTTALSFSEFRSLEWKSVESPHKVGIEASRFCKQVRSLAKKVHRKQLAKGSHAQRYYNASWLHVHAEMQILVDLESELKWQQRVHGYIGTSKKPCFLCNELLRNYVRLSVDGIRTPAFRARTSHGKVYPLWTLPSIPASAPPGIGISIAAALIQTHSYILQVLSAGSVVIQPAIAESSVGMSEGGALPGAIPSKLKLEYLAHERNKTACTPAEELDEDGDTFGPKLKTVQVLRIPADGSEPRLVPIAYHAQPPESKRWIPELGLHIVPDFREYWAAYHVDRKLRCFNVHNQPTKMIEGHYWIYRNENIDLPENYYIKRMLGLDRIDFSRRFYYGDVFIVKYTEHPITLACEVNNIPKALLPQLIALLKTVFQSEWEKAYLESQLRSDQYMQAEMLKVKTDKEILYQRMTPVEREVLDRMPPITLEILAIQLCDDDGLIHSSVSPSDDPDIMAIREVRRPRALDLMGWNGFQSSQL
;
A
#
# COMPACT_ATOMS: atom_id res chain seq x y z
N MET A 1 -25.84 17.67 11.72
CA MET A 1 -24.64 17.49 10.89
C MET A 1 -23.74 16.49 11.60
N SER A 2 -23.41 15.37 10.95
CA SER A 2 -22.57 14.33 11.56
C SER A 2 -21.11 14.80 11.54
N ASN A 3 -20.63 15.29 12.69
CA ASN A 3 -19.22 15.62 12.88
C ASN A 3 -18.45 14.31 13.16
N ILE A 4 -17.31 14.07 12.49
CA ILE A 4 -16.42 12.91 12.72
C ILE A 4 -16.11 12.76 14.22
N TRP A 5 -15.85 13.88 14.89
CA TRP A 5 -15.56 13.95 16.33
C TRP A 5 -16.75 13.46 17.18
N HIS A 6 -17.98 13.78 16.76
CA HIS A 6 -19.20 13.31 17.43
C HIS A 6 -19.42 11.80 17.20
N LEU A 7 -19.22 11.32 15.96
CA LEU A 7 -19.28 9.89 15.64
C LEU A 7 -18.25 9.09 16.47
N ALA A 8 -17.05 9.64 16.62
CA ALA A 8 -15.99 9.04 17.43
C ALA A 8 -16.23 9.14 18.94
N ARG A 9 -17.23 9.91 19.40
CA ARG A 9 -17.45 10.27 20.81
C ARG A 9 -16.21 10.88 21.47
N ILE A 10 -15.42 11.64 20.70
CA ILE A 10 -14.21 12.31 21.16
C ILE A 10 -14.34 13.81 20.88
N GLU A 11 -14.22 14.63 21.92
CA GLU A 11 -14.09 16.09 21.72
C GLU A 11 -12.80 16.40 20.95
N GLU A 12 -12.90 17.16 19.86
CA GLU A 12 -11.75 17.59 19.03
C GLU A 12 -10.61 18.19 19.85
N GLN A 13 -10.93 19.16 20.71
CA GLN A 13 -9.94 19.81 21.58
C GLN A 13 -9.29 18.81 22.56
N ARG A 14 -10.03 17.79 23.00
CA ARG A 14 -9.51 16.76 23.90
C ARG A 14 -8.54 15.83 23.18
N PHE A 15 -8.83 15.48 21.92
CA PHE A 15 -7.88 14.74 21.09
C PHE A 15 -6.61 15.56 20.87
N ALA A 16 -6.75 16.83 20.46
CA ALA A 16 -5.61 17.73 20.28
C ALA A 16 -4.79 17.87 21.58
N ALA A 17 -5.44 17.97 22.74
CA ALA A 17 -4.76 18.02 24.03
C ALA A 17 -3.99 16.71 24.33
N THR A 18 -4.52 15.57 23.90
CA THR A 18 -3.88 14.26 24.01
C THR A 18 -2.67 14.17 23.09
N ALA A 19 -2.79 14.59 21.84
CA ALA A 19 -1.70 14.67 20.88
C ALA A 19 -0.58 15.61 21.36
N ALA A 20 -0.93 16.77 21.94
CA ALA A 20 0.03 17.71 22.51
C ALA A 20 0.79 17.11 23.69
N LEU A 21 0.09 16.44 24.61
CA LEU A 21 0.73 15.77 25.73
C LEU A 21 1.64 14.62 25.25
N PHE A 22 1.24 13.90 24.21
CA PHE A 22 2.04 12.84 23.63
C PHE A 22 3.30 13.35 22.94
N ALA A 23 3.19 14.44 22.20
CA ALA A 23 4.34 15.11 21.58
C ALA A 23 5.33 15.66 22.62
N MET A 24 4.84 16.09 23.80
CA MET A 24 5.68 16.47 24.95
C MET A 24 6.37 15.24 25.56
N TYR A 25 5.64 14.13 25.71
CA TYR A 25 6.18 12.87 26.23
C TYR A 25 7.30 12.33 25.35
N THR A 26 7.12 12.36 24.02
CA THR A 26 8.14 11.90 23.06
C THR A 26 9.22 12.93 22.77
N LYS A 27 9.15 14.15 23.34
CA LYS A 27 10.13 15.23 23.12
C LYS A 27 10.43 15.50 21.64
N GLN A 28 9.42 15.36 20.76
CA GLN A 28 9.56 15.48 19.29
C GLN A 28 10.48 14.44 18.62
N GLN A 29 10.86 13.39 19.34
CA GLN A 29 11.57 12.23 18.79
C GLN A 29 10.59 11.32 18.03
N SER A 30 11.13 10.37 17.27
CA SER A 30 10.32 9.48 16.43
C SER A 30 9.86 8.26 17.21
N ILE A 31 8.62 7.85 16.98
CA ILE A 31 8.05 6.61 17.52
C ILE A 31 8.28 5.51 16.49
N CYS A 32 8.88 4.40 16.90
CA CYS A 32 9.01 3.20 16.09
C CYS A 32 8.02 2.14 16.56
N GLN A 33 7.52 1.30 15.64
CA GLN A 33 6.96 0.02 16.06
C GLN A 33 8.13 -0.91 16.43
N PRO A 34 8.02 -1.73 17.48
CA PRO A 34 9.10 -2.62 17.88
C PRO A 34 9.33 -3.68 16.80
N THR A 35 10.41 -3.53 16.04
CA THR A 35 10.99 -4.61 15.23
C THR A 35 11.67 -5.59 16.20
N PRO A 36 11.64 -6.91 16.00
CA PRO A 36 12.36 -7.84 16.86
C PRO A 36 13.86 -7.54 16.78
N VAL A 37 14.44 -7.07 17.88
CA VAL A 37 15.88 -6.86 18.01
C VAL A 37 16.51 -8.23 18.22
N LEU A 38 17.29 -8.71 17.26
CA LEU A 38 18.25 -9.79 17.52
C LEU A 38 19.44 -9.19 18.29
N PRO A 39 20.04 -9.94 19.24
CA PRO A 39 21.19 -9.46 19.98
C PRO A 39 22.40 -9.38 19.03
N GLY A 40 22.87 -8.16 18.79
CA GLY A 40 24.14 -7.89 18.12
C GLY A 40 25.03 -7.15 19.12
N ASP A 41 26.26 -7.63 19.23
CA ASP A 41 27.24 -7.30 20.26
C ASP A 41 27.50 -5.79 20.42
N ASP A 42 27.73 -5.41 21.68
CA ASP A 42 28.19 -4.10 22.09
C ASP A 42 29.57 -3.81 21.47
N ASP A 43 29.62 -2.89 20.51
CA ASP A 43 30.85 -2.13 20.26
C ASP A 43 30.53 -0.63 20.17
N ASP A 44 31.18 0.09 21.08
CA ASP A 44 30.94 1.47 21.45
C ASP A 44 31.73 2.37 20.50
N SER A 45 31.09 2.90 19.45
CA SER A 45 31.62 4.06 18.74
C SER A 45 30.52 4.96 18.18
N SER A 46 30.77 6.26 18.35
CA SER A 46 29.83 7.36 18.22
C SER A 46 29.44 7.70 16.78
N SER A 47 28.14 7.92 16.58
CA SER A 47 27.52 8.77 15.55
C SER A 47 27.95 8.55 14.09
N GLU A 48 27.48 7.47 13.48
CA GLU A 48 27.28 7.43 12.03
C GLU A 48 25.77 7.46 11.74
N GLU A 49 25.30 8.57 11.17
CA GLU A 49 23.92 8.74 10.71
C GLU A 49 23.68 7.90 9.46
N ASP A 50 22.48 7.32 9.35
CA ASP A 50 21.90 6.57 8.21
C ASP A 50 22.08 7.26 6.84
N ILE A 51 23.27 7.17 6.24
CA ILE A 51 23.55 7.67 4.89
C ILE A 51 23.10 6.66 3.82
N ASP A 52 23.13 5.35 4.11
CA ASP A 52 22.85 4.31 3.12
C ASP A 52 21.36 4.18 2.73
N ASP A 53 20.45 4.55 3.62
CA ASP A 53 19.01 4.42 3.39
C ASP A 53 18.44 5.49 2.43
N ASP A 54 19.09 6.67 2.31
CA ASP A 54 18.67 7.74 1.38
C ASP A 54 19.17 7.49 -0.06
N TRP A 55 20.14 6.58 -0.26
CA TRP A 55 20.70 6.20 -1.57
C TRP A 55 20.00 4.99 -2.22
N GLN A 56 19.53 4.01 -1.43
CA GLN A 56 19.08 2.71 -1.98
C GLN A 56 17.73 2.72 -2.71
N THR A 57 16.95 3.79 -2.58
CA THR A 57 15.58 3.82 -3.16
C THR A 57 15.39 4.76 -4.32
N THR A 58 16.50 5.33 -4.79
CA THR A 58 16.58 6.01 -6.07
C THR A 58 16.92 5.03 -7.18
N VAL A 59 15.94 4.20 -7.54
CA VAL A 59 15.94 3.46 -8.80
C VAL A 59 16.22 4.44 -9.97
N ALA A 60 17.32 4.24 -10.68
CA ALA A 60 17.67 4.99 -11.89
C ALA A 60 16.49 5.05 -12.86
N CYS A 61 16.34 6.15 -13.61
CA CYS A 61 15.24 6.34 -14.56
C CYS A 61 15.07 5.16 -15.54
N GLU A 62 16.14 4.40 -15.80
CA GLU A 62 16.12 3.18 -16.60
C GLU A 62 15.17 2.08 -16.07
N LYS A 63 14.89 2.02 -14.76
CA LYS A 63 13.88 1.08 -14.22
C LYS A 63 12.49 1.70 -14.03
N LEU A 64 12.24 2.97 -14.38
CA LEU A 64 10.86 3.51 -14.45
C LEU A 64 10.03 2.77 -15.51
N HIS A 65 10.63 2.42 -16.65
CA HIS A 65 9.99 1.63 -17.70
C HIS A 65 9.67 0.19 -17.30
N ARG A 66 10.31 -0.33 -16.23
CA ARG A 66 10.08 -1.67 -15.68
C ARG A 66 9.15 -1.65 -14.46
N ALA A 67 8.71 -0.48 -14.00
CA ALA A 67 7.81 -0.38 -12.87
C ALA A 67 6.41 -0.89 -13.25
N THR A 68 5.74 -1.58 -12.32
CA THR A 68 4.34 -1.94 -12.50
C THR A 68 3.48 -0.68 -12.59
N GLY A 69 2.30 -0.77 -13.22
CA GLY A 69 1.38 0.37 -13.33
C GLY A 69 1.07 1.01 -11.97
N ASN A 70 0.83 0.21 -10.94
CA ASN A 70 0.57 0.71 -9.59
C ASN A 70 1.78 1.44 -8.99
N ALA A 71 2.99 0.89 -9.12
CA ALA A 71 4.21 1.53 -8.62
C ALA A 71 4.51 2.85 -9.34
N LEU A 72 4.17 2.96 -10.64
CA LEU A 72 4.31 4.21 -11.38
C LEU A 72 3.30 5.28 -10.91
N LYS A 73 2.06 4.90 -10.57
CA LYS A 73 1.08 5.79 -9.95
C LYS A 73 1.56 6.31 -8.60
N ASP A 74 2.10 5.45 -7.74
CA ASP A 74 2.64 5.87 -6.44
C ASP A 74 3.73 6.92 -6.61
N LYS A 75 4.72 6.63 -7.48
CA LYS A 75 5.82 7.54 -7.79
C LYS A 75 5.32 8.86 -8.36
N PHE A 76 4.33 8.82 -9.25
CA PHE A 76 3.72 10.03 -9.79
C PHE A 76 3.13 10.91 -8.69
N LEU A 77 2.34 10.32 -7.78
CA LEU A 77 1.69 11.04 -6.69
C LEU A 77 2.69 11.66 -5.70
N ASP A 78 3.76 10.93 -5.38
CA ASP A 78 4.85 11.43 -4.53
C ASP A 78 5.58 12.59 -5.20
N ARG A 79 5.98 12.43 -6.46
CA ARG A 79 6.72 13.47 -7.20
C ARG A 79 5.89 14.72 -7.45
N LEU A 80 4.60 14.56 -7.72
CA LEU A 80 3.68 15.68 -7.80
C LEU A 80 3.60 16.43 -6.47
N SER A 81 3.41 15.70 -5.37
CA SER A 81 3.35 16.30 -4.05
C SER A 81 4.66 17.03 -3.69
N GLU A 82 5.81 16.45 -4.02
CA GLU A 82 7.13 17.07 -3.84
C GLU A 82 7.27 18.37 -4.63
N VAL A 83 6.89 18.38 -5.91
CA VAL A 83 6.91 19.59 -6.75
C VAL A 83 6.01 20.64 -6.12
N LEU A 84 4.79 20.26 -5.73
CA LEU A 84 3.84 21.16 -5.09
C LEU A 84 4.36 21.73 -3.75
N ALA A 85 5.19 21.00 -3.01
CA ALA A 85 5.91 21.52 -1.84
C ALA A 85 7.11 22.41 -2.24
N ARG A 86 6.86 23.46 -3.03
CA ARG A 86 7.86 24.28 -3.70
C ARG A 86 8.68 25.19 -2.78
N GLU A 87 8.25 25.41 -1.54
CA GLU A 87 8.95 26.24 -0.57
C GLU A 87 9.61 25.32 0.48
N LYS A 88 10.71 25.78 1.10
CA LYS A 88 11.29 25.14 2.29
C LYS A 88 11.67 26.26 3.27
N THR A 89 11.33 26.08 4.54
CA THR A 89 11.66 27.04 5.60
C THR A 89 13.17 27.14 5.69
N SER A 90 13.71 28.32 5.41
CA SER A 90 15.15 28.59 5.51
C SER A 90 15.39 29.68 6.55
N ASN A 91 16.51 29.59 7.26
CA ASN A 91 16.95 30.63 8.18
C ASN A 91 17.35 31.92 7.44
N LEU A 92 17.53 31.87 6.11
CA LEU A 92 17.84 33.02 5.26
C LEU A 92 16.61 33.94 5.04
N HIS A 93 15.39 33.39 5.14
CA HIS A 93 14.14 34.14 5.02
C HIS A 93 13.20 33.85 6.21
N PRO A 94 13.57 34.24 7.45
CA PRO A 94 12.83 33.89 8.66
C PRO A 94 11.43 34.49 8.72
N LYS A 95 11.16 35.56 7.94
CA LYS A 95 9.83 36.21 7.86
C LYS A 95 8.84 35.47 6.95
N GLN A 96 9.27 34.45 6.20
CA GLN A 96 8.42 33.63 5.33
C GLN A 96 8.29 32.18 5.83
N SER A 97 8.36 31.97 7.14
CA SER A 97 7.96 30.70 7.77
C SER A 97 6.47 30.47 7.60
N THR A 98 6.06 30.08 6.40
CA THR A 98 4.69 29.67 6.10
C THR A 98 4.66 28.16 5.94
N VAL A 99 3.52 27.56 6.29
CA VAL A 99 3.28 26.12 6.38
C VAL A 99 3.13 25.52 4.94
N LYS A 100 3.61 26.23 3.91
CA LYS A 100 3.60 25.92 2.47
C LYS A 100 4.59 24.83 2.03
N HIS A 101 4.87 23.85 2.89
CA HIS A 101 5.94 22.85 2.68
C HIS A 101 5.43 21.41 2.59
N VAL A 102 4.12 21.20 2.71
CA VAL A 102 3.52 19.87 2.70
C VAL A 102 2.34 19.84 1.74
N ALA A 103 2.41 18.91 0.80
CA ALA A 103 1.34 18.60 -0.14
C ALA A 103 1.08 17.09 -0.14
N ALA A 104 -0.14 16.72 -0.51
CA ALA A 104 -0.53 15.34 -0.73
C ALA A 104 -1.37 15.24 -2.00
N ALA A 105 -1.34 14.07 -2.63
CA ALA A 105 -2.11 13.78 -3.83
C ALA A 105 -2.70 12.36 -3.81
N ALA A 106 -3.86 12.19 -4.42
CA ALA A 106 -4.49 10.89 -4.63
C ALA A 106 -4.97 10.72 -6.07
N TRP A 107 -4.92 9.48 -6.56
CA TRP A 107 -5.31 9.14 -7.92
C TRP A 107 -6.69 8.50 -7.96
N ILE A 108 -7.63 9.09 -8.71
CA ILE A 108 -8.93 8.50 -9.01
C ILE A 108 -8.86 7.88 -10.41
N ASN A 109 -8.92 6.55 -10.49
CA ASN A 109 -8.96 5.83 -11.76
C ASN A 109 -10.20 6.24 -12.56
N PRO A 110 -10.20 6.20 -13.90
CA PRO A 110 -11.36 6.55 -14.71
C PRO A 110 -12.49 5.50 -14.62
N SER A 111 -13.67 5.88 -15.11
CA SER A 111 -14.80 4.99 -15.44
C SER A 111 -15.53 5.56 -16.65
N CYS A 112 -16.57 4.89 -17.13
CA CYS A 112 -17.34 5.32 -18.31
C CYS A 112 -17.83 6.78 -18.20
N ASP A 113 -18.22 7.22 -16.99
CA ASP A 113 -18.85 8.53 -16.78
C ASP A 113 -17.91 9.60 -16.23
N TYR A 114 -16.73 9.24 -15.73
CA TYR A 114 -15.79 10.25 -15.23
C TYR A 114 -14.34 9.98 -15.61
N PRO A 115 -13.59 11.04 -15.96
CA PRO A 115 -12.19 10.92 -16.37
C PRO A 115 -11.29 10.50 -15.21
N THR A 116 -10.02 10.24 -15.52
CA THR A 116 -8.96 10.17 -14.52
C THR A 116 -8.85 11.50 -13.79
N THR A 117 -8.95 11.51 -12.47
CA THR A 117 -8.85 12.74 -11.66
C THR A 117 -7.72 12.59 -10.66
N ILE A 118 -6.91 13.63 -10.48
CA ILE A 118 -5.92 13.68 -9.40
C ILE A 118 -6.35 14.73 -8.40
N LEU A 119 -6.56 14.29 -7.17
CA LEU A 119 -6.84 15.14 -6.03
C LEU A 119 -5.54 15.67 -5.46
N VAL A 120 -5.53 16.95 -5.09
CA VAL A 120 -4.37 17.63 -4.53
C VAL A 120 -4.76 18.50 -3.35
N ALA A 121 -3.96 18.43 -2.28
CA ALA A 121 -4.14 19.23 -1.08
C ALA A 121 -2.80 19.77 -0.58
N LYS A 122 -2.84 20.89 0.15
CA LYS A 122 -1.70 21.49 0.85
C LYS A 122 -2.11 21.95 2.23
N ASN A 123 -1.17 21.93 3.18
CA ASN A 123 -1.43 22.37 4.56
C ASN A 123 -1.84 23.84 4.70
N ASP A 124 -1.60 24.68 3.69
CA ASP A 124 -2.06 26.08 3.64
C ASP A 124 -3.01 26.34 2.44
N GLY A 125 -3.53 25.28 1.83
CA GLY A 125 -4.29 25.35 0.59
C GLY A 125 -3.43 25.60 -0.66
N LEU A 126 -4.05 25.45 -1.83
CA LEU A 126 -3.43 25.80 -3.11
C LEU A 126 -3.59 27.29 -3.39
N ASP A 127 -2.50 27.95 -3.76
CA ASP A 127 -2.54 29.34 -4.21
C ASP A 127 -2.63 29.45 -5.74
N GLU A 128 -2.69 30.67 -6.25
CA GLU A 128 -2.85 30.92 -7.69
C GLU A 128 -1.68 30.40 -8.53
N ARG A 129 -0.46 30.38 -7.99
CA ARG A 129 0.70 29.81 -8.69
C ARG A 129 0.56 28.30 -8.82
N ASP A 130 0.06 27.64 -7.78
CA ASP A 130 -0.24 26.21 -7.80
C ASP A 130 -1.26 25.86 -8.87
N ARG A 131 -2.38 26.60 -8.91
CA ARG A 131 -3.45 26.38 -9.90
C ARG A 131 -2.96 26.57 -11.33
N LYS A 132 -2.15 27.62 -11.57
CA LYS A 132 -1.54 27.88 -12.89
C LYS A 132 -0.61 26.74 -13.32
N LEU A 133 0.28 26.27 -12.43
CA LEU A 133 1.16 25.14 -12.75
C LEU A 133 0.35 23.88 -13.04
N LEU A 134 -0.63 23.55 -12.19
CA LEU A 134 -1.46 22.36 -12.38
C LEU A 134 -2.21 22.42 -13.71
N GLY A 135 -2.79 23.55 -14.09
CA GLY A 135 -3.44 23.72 -15.39
C GLY A 135 -2.48 23.49 -16.58
N GLN A 136 -1.25 23.99 -16.49
CA GLN A 136 -0.21 23.74 -17.50
C GLN A 136 0.21 22.27 -17.54
N LEU A 137 0.45 21.67 -16.37
CA LEU A 137 0.81 20.25 -16.24
C LEU A 137 -0.32 19.36 -16.77
N GLN A 138 -1.60 19.71 -16.55
CA GLN A 138 -2.75 18.98 -17.10
C GLN A 138 -2.68 18.92 -18.61
N THR A 139 -2.51 20.09 -19.22
CA THR A 139 -2.50 20.26 -20.68
C THR A 139 -1.33 19.49 -21.27
N TRP A 140 -0.16 19.61 -20.66
CA TRP A 140 1.04 18.93 -21.10
C TRP A 140 0.95 17.40 -20.99
N LEU A 141 0.47 16.86 -19.87
CA LEU A 141 0.25 15.42 -19.68
C LEU A 141 -0.77 14.86 -20.68
N ARG A 142 -1.88 15.58 -20.91
CA ARG A 142 -2.88 15.22 -21.92
C ARG A 142 -2.26 15.14 -23.31
N VAL A 143 -1.47 16.13 -23.71
CA VAL A 143 -0.81 16.16 -25.04
C VAL A 143 0.15 14.98 -25.21
N ILE A 144 0.97 14.66 -24.21
CA ILE A 144 1.87 13.49 -24.28
C ILE A 144 1.06 12.19 -24.42
N SER A 145 0.01 12.02 -23.62
CA SER A 145 -0.84 10.82 -23.65
C SER A 145 -1.66 10.69 -24.96
N MET A 146 -2.07 11.81 -25.55
CA MET A 146 -2.77 11.84 -26.85
C MET A 146 -1.84 11.53 -28.03
N THR A 147 -0.63 12.09 -28.02
CA THR A 147 0.30 12.01 -29.17
C THR A 147 1.24 10.80 -29.08
N GLY A 148 1.42 10.23 -27.90
CA GLY A 148 2.44 9.20 -27.64
C GLY A 148 3.87 9.73 -27.81
N ARG A 149 4.07 11.05 -27.85
CA ARG A 149 5.37 11.70 -28.09
C ARG A 149 5.71 12.62 -26.93
N THR A 150 7.00 12.71 -26.61
CA THR A 150 7.50 13.65 -25.62
C THR A 150 8.32 14.75 -26.30
N PRO A 151 8.15 16.03 -25.90
CA PRO A 151 9.02 17.09 -26.38
C PRO A 151 10.46 16.88 -25.87
N SER A 152 11.44 17.35 -26.64
CA SER A 152 12.81 17.45 -26.13
C SER A 152 12.85 18.49 -25.02
N LYS A 153 13.69 18.27 -24.00
CA LYS A 153 13.80 19.15 -22.81
C LYS A 153 14.04 20.60 -23.20
N GLU A 154 14.87 20.84 -24.20
CA GLU A 154 15.27 22.18 -24.67
C GLU A 154 14.11 22.94 -25.30
N LYS A 155 13.09 22.22 -25.79
CA LYS A 155 11.90 22.76 -26.44
C LYS A 155 10.65 22.65 -25.56
N ASP A 156 10.78 22.10 -24.35
CA ASP A 156 9.64 21.86 -23.47
C ASP A 156 9.35 23.06 -22.57
N PHE A 157 8.22 23.69 -22.83
CA PHE A 157 7.74 24.85 -22.09
C PHE A 157 7.19 24.53 -20.70
N LEU A 158 6.97 23.25 -20.36
CA LEU A 158 6.73 22.88 -18.98
C LEU A 158 8.04 22.85 -18.18
N TRP A 159 9.14 22.45 -18.82
CA TRP A 159 10.45 22.41 -18.17
C TRP A 159 11.01 23.83 -17.97
N ASP A 160 11.02 24.64 -19.02
CA ASP A 160 11.56 26.00 -19.02
C ASP A 160 10.46 27.06 -18.96
N SER A 161 10.79 28.25 -18.46
CA SER A 161 9.83 29.37 -18.39
C SER A 161 9.78 30.14 -19.71
N ARG A 162 8.59 30.64 -20.07
CA ARG A 162 8.41 31.68 -21.10
C ARG A 162 8.17 33.05 -20.44
N ALA A 163 8.25 34.12 -21.23
CA ALA A 163 7.92 35.47 -20.77
C ALA A 163 6.50 35.57 -20.15
N ASP A 164 5.57 34.71 -20.57
CA ASP A 164 4.16 34.70 -20.13
C ASP A 164 3.80 33.54 -19.17
N LYS A 165 4.66 32.53 -19.01
CA LYS A 165 4.34 31.29 -18.27
C LYS A 165 5.56 30.78 -17.50
N GLU A 166 5.36 30.57 -16.22
CA GLU A 166 6.34 29.96 -15.33
C GLU A 166 6.37 28.43 -15.50
N GLY A 167 7.52 27.88 -15.90
CA GLY A 167 7.74 26.43 -15.98
C GLY A 167 8.16 25.84 -14.62
N LEU A 168 8.49 24.54 -14.59
CA LEU A 168 8.87 23.80 -13.38
C LEU A 168 10.09 24.42 -12.66
N ILE A 169 11.09 24.88 -13.40
CA ILE A 169 12.28 25.52 -12.82
C ILE A 169 11.91 26.83 -12.11
N GLY A 170 11.11 27.68 -12.76
CA GLY A 170 10.66 28.94 -12.16
C GLY A 170 9.78 28.71 -10.94
N TYR A 171 8.83 27.77 -11.06
CA TYR A 171 7.92 27.42 -9.98
C TYR A 171 8.65 26.89 -8.74
N ALA A 172 9.69 26.08 -8.93
CA ALA A 172 10.52 25.52 -7.85
C ALA A 172 11.70 26.43 -7.43
N ARG A 173 11.82 27.63 -8.01
CA ARG A 173 13.01 28.51 -7.90
C ARG A 173 13.54 28.64 -6.48
N PHE A 174 12.71 29.07 -5.52
CA PHE A 174 13.16 29.31 -4.15
C PHE A 174 13.78 28.08 -3.49
N ARG A 175 13.25 26.89 -3.78
CA ARG A 175 13.78 25.63 -3.24
C ARG A 175 15.06 25.22 -3.95
N LEU A 176 15.19 25.46 -5.26
CA LEU A 176 16.44 25.23 -5.99
C LEU A 176 17.55 26.16 -5.51
N GLU A 177 17.25 27.46 -5.35
CA GLU A 177 18.19 28.47 -4.84
C GLU A 177 18.76 28.09 -3.47
N LEU A 178 17.93 27.52 -2.59
CA LEU A 178 18.38 27.02 -1.30
C LEU A 178 19.46 25.94 -1.45
N TYR A 179 19.27 24.96 -2.34
CA TYR A 179 20.24 23.88 -2.51
C TYR A 179 21.49 24.33 -3.26
N VAL A 180 21.35 25.24 -4.24
CA VAL A 180 22.49 25.91 -4.89
C VAL A 180 23.33 26.66 -3.86
N SER A 181 22.68 27.42 -2.96
CA SER A 181 23.35 28.13 -1.88
C SER A 181 24.04 27.17 -0.89
N GLN A 182 23.48 25.98 -0.65
CA GLN A 182 24.13 24.98 0.21
C GLN A 182 25.40 24.44 -0.43
N ILE A 183 25.39 24.19 -1.75
CA ILE A 183 26.58 23.74 -2.48
C ILE A 183 27.65 24.85 -2.49
N SER A 184 27.27 26.10 -2.80
CA SER A 184 28.23 27.20 -2.88
C SER A 184 28.89 27.56 -1.53
N GLN A 185 28.21 27.28 -0.42
CA GLN A 185 28.74 27.51 0.94
C GLN A 185 29.59 26.37 1.47
N CYS A 186 29.66 25.22 0.79
CA CYS A 186 30.49 24.11 1.24
C CYS A 186 31.97 24.42 1.02
N LYS A 187 32.77 24.34 2.10
CA LYS A 187 34.23 24.53 2.07
C LYS A 187 34.97 23.25 1.67
N VAL A 188 34.50 22.58 0.62
CA VAL A 188 35.18 21.39 0.10
C VAL A 188 36.08 21.82 -1.03
N ASP A 189 37.35 21.42 -0.95
CA ASP A 189 38.31 21.67 -2.02
C ASP A 189 38.03 20.70 -3.17
N VAL A 190 37.54 21.26 -4.28
CA VAL A 190 37.27 20.52 -5.53
C VAL A 190 38.33 20.79 -6.59
N SER A 191 39.40 21.52 -6.26
CA SER A 191 40.45 21.91 -7.22
C SER A 191 41.36 20.76 -7.63
N GLY A 192 41.47 19.72 -6.80
CA GLY A 192 42.24 18.51 -7.08
C GLY A 192 41.46 17.40 -7.81
N LEU A 193 40.20 17.65 -8.18
CA LEU A 193 39.41 16.70 -8.97
C LEU A 193 39.87 16.71 -10.43
N ASP A 194 40.06 15.54 -11.02
CA ASP A 194 40.48 15.40 -12.42
C ASP A 194 39.41 15.98 -13.36
N ILE A 195 39.76 16.97 -14.18
CA ILE A 195 38.81 17.59 -15.12
C ILE A 195 38.40 16.62 -16.24
N ASP A 196 39.30 15.68 -16.56
CA ASP A 196 39.12 14.76 -17.68
C ASP A 196 38.28 13.53 -17.30
N ASP A 197 38.10 13.23 -16.00
CA ASP A 197 37.13 12.23 -15.57
C ASP A 197 35.68 12.78 -15.68
N PRO A 198 34.76 12.05 -16.35
CA PRO A 198 33.40 12.52 -16.60
C PRO A 198 32.58 12.81 -15.35
N SER A 199 32.91 12.20 -14.21
CA SER A 199 32.16 12.33 -12.96
C SER A 199 32.67 13.50 -12.12
N THR A 200 33.99 13.57 -11.92
CA THR A 200 34.70 14.67 -11.25
C THR A 200 34.50 16.01 -11.96
N GLY A 201 34.62 16.04 -13.30
CA GLY A 201 34.45 17.26 -14.08
C GLY A 201 33.04 17.84 -13.97
N GLN A 202 32.02 16.98 -13.86
CA GLN A 202 30.65 17.41 -13.59
C GLN A 202 30.46 17.98 -12.18
N ILE A 203 31.14 17.41 -11.18
CA ILE A 203 31.14 17.95 -9.81
C ILE A 203 31.75 19.36 -9.83
N GLN A 204 32.95 19.52 -10.39
CA GLN A 204 33.63 20.82 -10.43
C GLN A 204 32.80 21.87 -11.19
N ARG A 205 32.21 21.51 -12.33
CA ARG A 205 31.32 22.39 -13.09
C ARG A 205 30.09 22.79 -12.28
N LEU A 206 29.48 21.86 -11.54
CA LEU A 206 28.35 22.17 -10.66
C LEU A 206 28.74 23.18 -9.57
N PHE A 207 29.91 23.01 -8.94
CA PHE A 207 30.43 23.96 -7.95
C PHE A 207 30.67 25.35 -8.52
N GLN A 208 31.35 25.42 -9.68
CA GLN A 208 31.58 26.69 -10.38
C GLN A 208 30.26 27.39 -10.69
N LEU A 209 29.30 26.65 -11.23
CA LEU A 209 27.98 27.18 -11.57
C LEU A 209 27.22 27.69 -10.33
N CYS A 210 27.26 26.96 -9.21
CA CYS A 210 26.63 27.39 -7.96
C CYS A 210 27.32 28.64 -7.37
N GLY A 211 28.65 28.74 -7.51
CA GLY A 211 29.43 29.92 -7.14
C GLY A 211 29.04 31.14 -7.98
N THR A 212 29.01 31.00 -9.32
CA THR A 212 28.60 32.07 -10.23
C THR A 212 27.15 32.49 -10.00
N TYR A 213 26.24 31.54 -9.74
CA TYR A 213 24.84 31.84 -9.45
C TYR A 213 24.67 32.79 -8.26
N SER A 214 25.51 32.64 -7.24
CA SER A 214 25.48 33.49 -6.04
C SER A 214 25.78 34.96 -6.37
N ASN A 215 26.53 35.21 -7.44
CA ASN A 215 26.89 36.55 -7.92
C ASN A 215 25.95 37.06 -9.03
N SER A 216 25.42 36.16 -9.85
CA SER A 216 24.54 36.48 -10.98
C SER A 216 23.40 35.45 -11.09
N PRO A 217 22.30 35.62 -10.34
CA PRO A 217 21.19 34.68 -10.34
C PRO A 217 20.46 34.66 -11.69
N SER A 218 20.40 33.49 -12.34
CA SER A 218 19.64 33.31 -13.58
C SER A 218 18.89 31.97 -13.63
N ILE A 219 17.71 31.95 -14.25
CA ILE A 219 16.92 30.71 -14.43
C ILE A 219 17.70 29.68 -15.26
N LEU A 220 18.49 30.13 -16.24
CA LEU A 220 19.34 29.28 -17.07
C LEU A 220 20.40 28.55 -16.22
N SER A 221 21.04 29.26 -15.29
CA SER A 221 22.00 28.68 -14.37
C SER A 221 21.35 27.67 -13.41
N LEU A 222 20.13 27.94 -12.92
CA LEU A 222 19.38 26.94 -12.11
C LEU A 222 19.06 25.69 -12.92
N ARG A 223 18.62 25.86 -14.16
CA ARG A 223 18.32 24.74 -15.07
C ARG A 223 19.56 23.89 -15.29
N GLU A 224 20.70 24.50 -15.59
CA GLU A 224 21.95 23.79 -15.80
C GLU A 224 22.42 23.08 -14.51
N ALA A 225 22.26 23.70 -13.34
CA ALA A 225 22.60 23.08 -12.06
C ALA A 225 21.75 21.84 -11.76
N VAL A 226 20.44 21.91 -12.05
CA VAL A 226 19.52 20.75 -11.92
C VAL A 226 19.89 19.63 -12.89
N ASP A 227 20.27 19.97 -14.13
CA ASP A 227 20.68 19.01 -15.14
C ASP A 227 21.99 18.30 -14.76
N LEU A 228 23.00 19.05 -14.30
CA LEU A 228 24.27 18.48 -13.81
C LEU A 228 24.03 17.60 -12.59
N ALA A 229 23.23 18.05 -11.63
CA ALA A 229 22.89 17.26 -10.45
C ALA A 229 22.17 15.95 -10.79
N TYR A 230 21.30 15.96 -11.81
CA TYR A 230 20.66 14.75 -12.31
C TYR A 230 21.64 13.81 -13.03
N GLY A 231 22.57 14.36 -13.83
CA GLY A 231 23.64 13.58 -14.46
C GLY A 231 24.51 12.87 -13.43
N LEU A 232 24.99 13.61 -12.43
CA LEU A 232 25.77 13.09 -11.30
C LEU A 232 25.03 11.98 -10.54
N ARG A 233 23.72 12.16 -10.34
CA ARG A 233 22.87 11.13 -9.72
C ARG A 233 22.76 9.86 -10.57
N CYS A 234 22.68 9.97 -11.89
CA CYS A 234 22.55 8.81 -12.77
C CYS A 234 23.88 8.06 -12.95
N ALA A 235 25.00 8.78 -12.85
CA ALA A 235 26.34 8.22 -13.02
C ALA A 235 26.85 7.42 -11.79
N ASP A 236 26.10 7.41 -10.68
CA ASP A 236 26.49 6.77 -9.41
C ASP A 236 27.92 7.11 -8.94
N SER A 237 28.29 8.40 -9.01
CA SER A 237 29.65 8.86 -8.72
C SER A 237 30.09 8.46 -7.31
N HIS A 238 31.11 7.61 -7.22
CA HIS A 238 31.67 7.13 -5.95
C HIS A 238 32.20 8.27 -5.06
N GLN A 239 32.67 9.38 -5.64
CA GLN A 239 33.17 10.53 -4.87
C GLN A 239 32.08 11.23 -4.06
N LEU A 240 30.83 11.25 -4.54
CA LEU A 240 29.70 11.79 -3.77
C LEU A 240 29.30 10.88 -2.59
N LYS A 241 29.88 9.68 -2.49
CA LYS A 241 29.71 8.76 -1.35
C LYS A 241 30.77 8.96 -0.27
N GLU A 242 31.82 9.74 -0.52
CA GLU A 242 32.81 10.05 0.50
C GLU A 242 32.19 10.87 1.64
N PRO A 243 32.57 10.61 2.92
CA PRO A 243 32.02 11.34 4.07
C PRO A 243 32.21 12.86 3.99
N SER A 244 33.33 13.31 3.40
CA SER A 244 33.64 14.72 3.14
C SER A 244 32.59 15.41 2.24
N PHE A 245 31.92 14.64 1.36
CA PHE A 245 30.91 15.11 0.42
C PHE A 245 29.46 14.88 0.89
N ALA A 246 29.21 14.28 2.06
CA ALA A 246 27.86 13.90 2.49
C ALA A 246 26.81 15.04 2.41
N LYS A 247 27.19 16.26 2.82
CA LYS A 247 26.30 17.44 2.74
C LYS A 247 26.01 17.87 1.30
N ILE A 248 27.03 17.82 0.44
CA ILE A 248 26.95 18.18 -0.97
C ILE A 248 26.13 17.15 -1.72
N SER A 249 26.43 15.87 -1.50
CA SER A 249 25.69 14.72 -2.02
C SER A 249 24.19 14.86 -1.75
N LYS A 250 23.81 15.20 -0.51
CA LYS A 250 22.41 15.49 -0.15
C LYS A 250 21.82 16.66 -0.95
N ALA A 251 22.57 17.75 -1.14
CA ALA A 251 22.10 18.90 -1.92
C ALA A 251 21.96 18.56 -3.42
N VAL A 252 22.90 17.80 -3.99
CA VAL A 252 22.87 17.28 -5.36
C VAL A 252 21.64 16.41 -5.57
N LEU A 253 21.40 15.45 -4.67
CA LEU A 253 20.20 14.61 -4.71
C LEU A 253 18.93 15.45 -4.70
N MET A 254 18.87 16.48 -3.84
CA MET A 254 17.71 17.35 -3.75
C MET A 254 17.50 18.23 -4.99
N LEU A 255 18.57 18.75 -5.60
CA LEU A 255 18.49 19.48 -6.89
C LEU A 255 17.99 18.57 -8.01
N SER A 256 18.50 17.35 -8.10
CA SER A 256 18.13 16.40 -9.14
C SER A 256 16.65 16.00 -9.13
N ARG A 257 15.96 16.11 -7.98
CA ARG A 257 14.57 15.63 -7.81
C ARG A 257 13.59 16.26 -8.76
N LEU A 258 13.76 17.55 -9.07
CA LEU A 258 12.86 18.22 -10.02
C LEU A 258 12.95 17.58 -11.41
N ARG A 259 14.16 17.21 -11.83
CA ARG A 259 14.39 16.51 -13.09
C ARG A 259 13.79 15.11 -13.06
N VAL A 260 13.92 14.39 -11.95
CA VAL A 260 13.29 13.08 -11.76
C VAL A 260 11.76 13.16 -11.80
N ALA A 261 11.16 14.18 -11.18
CA ALA A 261 9.72 14.40 -11.23
C ALA A 261 9.26 14.63 -12.67
N TYR A 262 9.95 15.48 -13.41
CA TYR A 262 9.68 15.73 -14.83
C TYR A 262 9.74 14.45 -15.68
N GLU A 263 10.78 13.62 -15.52
CA GLU A 263 10.89 12.34 -16.23
C GLU A 263 9.79 11.33 -15.82
N CYS A 264 9.45 11.29 -14.52
CA CYS A 264 8.36 10.48 -14.00
C CYS A 264 7.00 10.90 -14.60
N PHE A 265 6.74 12.20 -14.71
CA PHE A 265 5.51 12.72 -15.32
C PHE A 265 5.39 12.33 -16.80
N LYS A 266 6.47 12.47 -17.59
CA LYS A 266 6.50 12.01 -18.99
C LYS A 266 6.22 10.53 -19.10
N THR A 267 6.92 9.72 -18.31
CA THR A 267 6.80 8.27 -18.33
C THR A 267 5.38 7.85 -17.96
N THR A 268 4.80 8.47 -16.94
CA THR A 268 3.42 8.21 -16.51
C THR A 268 2.43 8.56 -17.63
N ALA A 269 2.56 9.73 -18.25
CA ALA A 269 1.66 10.13 -19.34
C ALA A 269 1.72 9.19 -20.56
N LEU A 270 2.89 8.63 -20.87
CA LEU A 270 3.05 7.65 -21.93
C LEU A 270 2.46 6.29 -21.55
N SER A 271 2.58 5.89 -20.27
CA SER A 271 2.11 4.60 -19.78
C SER A 271 0.59 4.53 -19.57
N PHE A 272 -0.07 5.67 -19.31
CA PHE A 272 -1.51 5.73 -19.05
C PHE A 272 -2.24 6.51 -20.13
N SER A 273 -2.93 5.78 -21.01
CA SER A 273 -3.78 6.36 -22.08
C SER A 273 -4.95 7.18 -21.52
N GLU A 274 -5.31 6.94 -20.26
CA GLU A 274 -6.40 7.58 -19.55
C GLU A 274 -6.05 9.02 -19.12
N PHE A 275 -4.79 9.44 -19.33
CA PHE A 275 -4.37 10.83 -19.15
C PHE A 275 -4.88 11.76 -20.25
N ARG A 276 -5.42 11.24 -21.36
CA ARG A 276 -6.07 12.04 -22.42
C ARG A 276 -7.21 12.91 -21.87
N SER A 277 -7.87 12.47 -20.81
CA SER A 277 -8.95 13.19 -20.15
C SER A 277 -8.59 13.64 -18.73
N LEU A 278 -7.32 13.62 -18.33
CA LEU A 278 -6.85 13.91 -16.97
C LEU A 278 -7.42 15.21 -16.38
N GLU A 279 -7.98 15.20 -15.19
CA GLU A 279 -8.44 16.39 -14.47
C GLU A 279 -7.75 16.58 -13.12
N TRP A 280 -7.47 17.82 -12.76
CA TRP A 280 -7.05 18.18 -11.40
C TRP A 280 -8.25 18.62 -10.58
N LYS A 281 -8.29 18.18 -9.32
CA LYS A 281 -9.21 18.73 -8.35
C LYS A 281 -8.48 19.14 -7.07
N SER A 282 -8.66 20.41 -6.70
CA SER A 282 -8.22 20.94 -5.41
C SER A 282 -9.18 20.48 -4.33
N VAL A 283 -8.64 20.01 -3.21
CA VAL A 283 -9.43 19.87 -1.99
C VAL A 283 -9.71 21.28 -1.45
N GLU A 284 -10.98 21.58 -1.17
CA GLU A 284 -11.42 22.91 -0.67
C GLU A 284 -11.59 22.97 0.86
N SER A 285 -11.26 21.87 1.55
CA SER A 285 -11.41 21.75 3.00
C SER A 285 -10.59 22.80 3.78
N PRO A 286 -11.10 23.28 4.93
CA PRO A 286 -10.36 24.20 5.78
C PRO A 286 -9.07 23.55 6.28
N HIS A 287 -7.98 24.31 6.24
CA HIS A 287 -6.65 23.84 6.60
C HIS A 287 -6.26 24.17 8.05
N LYS A 288 -7.03 25.03 8.72
CA LYS A 288 -6.88 25.40 10.13
C LYS A 288 -8.24 25.47 10.81
N VAL A 289 -8.30 25.09 12.08
CA VAL A 289 -9.49 25.15 12.92
C VAL A 289 -9.18 26.00 14.15
N GLY A 290 -10.01 27.01 14.42
CA GLY A 290 -9.81 27.91 15.56
C GLY A 290 -10.05 27.19 16.89
N ILE A 291 -9.22 27.46 17.89
CA ILE A 291 -9.39 26.93 19.24
C ILE A 291 -9.30 28.01 20.31
N GLU A 292 -10.03 27.80 21.41
CA GLU A 292 -9.91 28.64 22.59
C GLU A 292 -8.71 28.18 23.43
N ALA A 293 -7.62 28.95 23.36
CA ALA A 293 -6.35 28.65 24.06
C ALA A 293 -6.53 28.35 25.56
N SER A 294 -7.42 29.08 26.23
CA SER A 294 -7.73 28.92 27.66
C SER A 294 -8.30 27.53 27.96
N ARG A 295 -9.27 27.08 27.15
CA ARG A 295 -9.92 25.77 27.27
C ARG A 295 -8.96 24.64 26.90
N PHE A 296 -8.22 24.80 25.81
CA PHE A 296 -7.20 23.84 25.38
C PHE A 296 -6.14 23.60 26.47
N CYS A 297 -5.59 24.67 27.06
CA CYS A 297 -4.63 24.59 28.14
C CYS A 297 -5.20 23.88 29.39
N LYS A 298 -6.44 24.19 29.78
CA LYS A 298 -7.14 23.48 30.87
C LYS A 298 -7.27 21.99 30.58
N GLN A 299 -7.60 21.60 29.35
CA GLN A 299 -7.72 20.21 28.94
C GLN A 299 -6.37 19.47 28.99
N VAL A 300 -5.29 20.06 28.47
CA VAL A 300 -3.93 19.46 28.56
C VAL A 300 -3.53 19.21 30.01
N ARG A 301 -3.71 20.20 30.90
CA ARG A 301 -3.37 20.06 32.33
C ARG A 301 -4.23 19.02 33.04
N SER A 302 -5.53 19.00 32.76
CA SER A 302 -6.46 18.01 33.30
C SER A 302 -6.08 16.59 32.87
N LEU A 303 -5.78 16.40 31.59
CA LEU A 303 -5.35 15.12 31.05
C LEU A 303 -4.01 14.66 31.66
N ALA A 304 -3.02 15.55 31.73
CA ALA A 304 -1.73 15.25 32.36
C ALA A 304 -1.87 14.84 33.83
N LYS A 305 -2.86 15.37 34.55
CA LYS A 305 -3.21 14.91 35.91
C LYS A 305 -3.81 13.49 35.89
N LYS A 306 -4.69 13.18 34.95
CA LYS A 306 -5.35 11.87 34.82
C LYS A 306 -4.37 10.75 34.46
N VAL A 307 -3.44 10.98 33.54
CA VAL A 307 -2.44 9.98 33.14
C VAL A 307 -1.19 9.99 34.05
N HIS A 308 -1.24 10.64 35.22
CA HIS A 308 -0.12 10.76 36.16
C HIS A 308 1.18 11.36 35.59
N ARG A 309 1.09 12.22 34.55
CA ARG A 309 2.22 12.90 33.88
C ARG A 309 2.22 14.42 34.06
N LYS A 310 1.87 14.91 35.25
CA LYS A 310 1.74 16.36 35.54
C LYS A 310 2.97 17.20 35.16
N GLN A 311 4.18 16.61 35.20
CA GLN A 311 5.42 17.31 34.90
C GLN A 311 5.53 17.72 33.43
N LEU A 312 4.96 16.94 32.50
CA LEU A 312 4.97 17.28 31.07
C LEU A 312 4.25 18.60 30.79
N ALA A 313 3.20 18.90 31.55
CA ALA A 313 2.36 20.08 31.38
C ALA A 313 2.91 21.36 32.06
N LYS A 314 4.06 21.29 32.76
CA LYS A 314 4.62 22.43 33.53
C LYS A 314 5.86 23.07 32.89
N GLY A 315 6.44 22.46 31.87
CA GLY A 315 7.70 22.91 31.26
C GLY A 315 7.55 24.01 30.20
N SER A 316 8.67 24.66 29.86
CA SER A 316 8.76 25.65 28.77
C SER A 316 8.31 25.08 27.42
N HIS A 317 8.45 23.77 27.19
CA HIS A 317 7.91 23.09 26.01
C HIS A 317 6.38 23.12 25.96
N ALA A 318 5.69 22.94 27.08
CA ALA A 318 4.23 23.00 27.13
C ALA A 318 3.71 24.41 26.81
N GLN A 319 4.46 25.44 27.26
CA GLN A 319 4.13 26.84 27.01
C GLN A 319 4.09 27.18 25.51
N ARG A 320 4.86 26.48 24.67
CA ARG A 320 4.83 26.65 23.20
C ARG A 320 3.46 26.31 22.59
N TYR A 321 2.67 25.48 23.25
CA TYR A 321 1.36 25.03 22.76
C TYR A 321 0.19 25.76 23.43
N TYR A 322 0.37 26.29 24.63
CA TYR A 322 -0.70 26.97 25.37
C TYR A 322 -1.16 28.28 24.74
N ASN A 323 -0.34 28.88 23.90
CA ASN A 323 -0.68 30.09 23.15
C ASN A 323 -1.20 29.79 21.74
N ALA A 324 -1.45 28.52 21.40
CA ALA A 324 -2.00 28.16 20.11
C ALA A 324 -3.45 28.63 19.99
N SER A 325 -3.73 29.37 18.91
CA SER A 325 -5.08 29.80 18.52
C SER A 325 -5.68 28.92 17.42
N TRP A 326 -4.90 28.00 16.87
CA TRP A 326 -5.28 27.16 15.73
C TRP A 326 -4.79 25.72 15.89
N LEU A 327 -5.61 24.79 15.43
CA LEU A 327 -5.22 23.43 15.04
C LEU A 327 -4.99 23.40 13.53
N HIS A 328 -4.13 22.50 13.07
CA HIS A 328 -3.72 22.34 11.68
C HIS A 328 -4.26 21.05 11.11
N VAL A 329 -4.85 21.14 9.93
CA VAL A 329 -5.27 19.98 9.13
C VAL A 329 -4.17 19.66 8.14
N HIS A 330 -3.58 18.47 8.28
CA HIS A 330 -2.54 18.00 7.38
C HIS A 330 -3.13 17.60 6.01
N ALA A 331 -2.37 17.80 4.93
CA ALA A 331 -2.80 17.58 3.55
C ALA A 331 -3.28 16.14 3.31
N GLU A 332 -2.65 15.15 3.94
CA GLU A 332 -3.07 13.75 3.90
C GLU A 332 -4.50 13.57 4.42
N MET A 333 -4.84 14.28 5.50
CA MET A 333 -6.17 14.21 6.11
C MET A 333 -7.22 14.99 5.33
N GLN A 334 -6.80 16.08 4.67
CA GLN A 334 -7.66 16.78 3.71
C GLN A 334 -8.06 15.84 2.56
N ILE A 335 -7.08 15.12 1.98
CA ILE A 335 -7.33 14.12 0.93
C ILE A 335 -8.25 13.00 1.44
N LEU A 336 -7.96 12.42 2.62
CA LEU A 336 -8.73 11.30 3.16
C LEU A 336 -10.21 11.67 3.39
N VAL A 337 -10.49 12.84 3.97
CA VAL A 337 -11.88 13.28 4.22
C VAL A 337 -12.60 13.65 2.93
N ASP A 338 -11.92 14.28 1.97
CA ASP A 338 -12.50 14.61 0.66
C ASP A 338 -12.86 13.32 -0.11
N LEU A 339 -11.98 12.31 -0.08
CA LEU A 339 -12.23 10.97 -0.62
C LEU A 339 -13.43 10.29 0.01
N GLU A 340 -13.55 10.38 1.33
CA GLU A 340 -14.70 9.83 2.06
C GLU A 340 -15.99 10.56 1.73
N SER A 341 -15.93 11.87 1.46
CA SER A 341 -17.13 12.68 1.17
C SER A 341 -17.80 12.37 -0.17
N GLU A 342 -17.09 11.71 -1.11
CA GLU A 342 -17.61 11.38 -2.44
C GLU A 342 -17.58 9.87 -2.74
N LEU A 343 -18.75 9.22 -2.60
CA LEU A 343 -18.91 7.77 -2.81
C LEU A 343 -18.36 7.27 -4.16
N LYS A 344 -18.56 8.05 -5.23
CA LYS A 344 -18.07 7.72 -6.59
C LYS A 344 -16.54 7.63 -6.67
N TRP A 345 -15.81 8.32 -5.79
CA TRP A 345 -14.36 8.23 -5.75
C TRP A 345 -13.88 7.03 -4.95
N GLN A 346 -14.59 6.67 -3.87
CA GLN A 346 -14.21 5.56 -3.01
C GLN A 346 -14.03 4.27 -3.81
N GLN A 347 -14.86 4.00 -4.81
CA GLN A 347 -14.76 2.78 -5.64
C GLN A 347 -13.59 2.82 -6.63
N ARG A 348 -13.15 4.01 -7.03
CA ARG A 348 -12.20 4.23 -8.13
C ARG A 348 -10.82 4.68 -7.66
N VAL A 349 -10.68 5.07 -6.41
CA VAL A 349 -9.43 5.59 -5.87
C VAL A 349 -8.36 4.51 -5.84
N HIS A 350 -7.16 4.87 -6.31
CA HIS A 350 -5.94 4.10 -6.14
C HIS A 350 -5.58 4.10 -4.66
N GLY A 351 -5.29 2.94 -4.08
CA GLY A 351 -5.06 2.75 -2.64
C GLY A 351 -3.78 3.37 -2.08
N TYR A 352 -3.26 4.46 -2.68
CA TYR A 352 -2.05 5.15 -2.26
C TYR A 352 -2.26 6.68 -2.24
N ILE A 353 -1.88 7.33 -1.14
CA ILE A 353 -1.79 8.78 -1.01
C ILE A 353 -0.31 9.16 -1.11
N GLY A 354 0.06 9.84 -2.18
CA GLY A 354 1.41 10.36 -2.34
C GLY A 354 1.62 11.62 -1.51
N THR A 355 2.79 11.75 -0.90
CA THR A 355 3.06 12.81 0.07
C THR A 355 4.43 13.45 -0.15
N SER A 356 4.49 14.79 -0.07
CA SER A 356 5.72 15.56 -0.32
C SER A 356 6.80 15.34 0.76
N LYS A 357 6.38 14.81 1.91
CA LYS A 357 7.18 14.43 3.07
C LYS A 357 6.68 13.10 3.60
N LYS A 358 7.47 12.41 4.42
CA LYS A 358 6.95 11.26 5.18
C LYS A 358 5.74 11.72 6.02
N PRO A 359 4.67 10.93 6.15
CA PRO A 359 3.54 11.31 6.98
C PRO A 359 3.96 11.35 8.46
N CYS A 360 3.34 12.23 9.23
CA CYS A 360 3.57 12.25 10.67
C CYS A 360 2.96 11.03 11.36
N PHE A 361 3.30 10.83 12.63
CA PHE A 361 2.76 9.70 13.41
C PHE A 361 1.22 9.65 13.36
N LEU A 362 0.54 10.78 13.58
CA LEU A 362 -0.92 10.84 13.61
C LEU A 362 -1.55 10.54 12.24
N CYS A 363 -1.02 11.12 11.16
CA CYS A 363 -1.50 10.83 9.80
C CYS A 363 -1.28 9.36 9.46
N ASN A 364 -0.12 8.80 9.79
CA ASN A 364 0.21 7.41 9.52
C ASN A 364 -0.69 6.45 10.29
N GLU A 365 -0.86 6.64 11.60
CA GLU A 365 -1.72 5.78 12.40
C GLU A 365 -3.17 5.86 11.97
N LEU A 366 -3.67 7.05 11.62
CA LEU A 366 -5.03 7.19 11.12
C LEU A 366 -5.21 6.47 9.77
N LEU A 367 -4.26 6.63 8.84
CA LEU A 367 -4.30 5.93 7.55
C LEU A 367 -4.23 4.40 7.75
N ARG A 368 -3.36 3.91 8.63
CA ARG A 368 -3.21 2.47 8.91
C ARG A 368 -4.44 1.84 9.55
N ASN A 369 -5.08 2.56 10.48
CA ASN A 369 -6.28 2.09 11.17
C ASN A 369 -7.57 2.36 10.38
N TYR A 370 -7.48 3.12 9.29
CA TYR A 370 -8.61 3.37 8.40
C TYR A 370 -8.92 2.13 7.58
N VAL A 371 -10.16 1.65 7.69
CA VAL A 371 -10.68 0.52 6.92
C VAL A 371 -11.76 1.03 5.98
N ARG A 372 -11.57 0.81 4.68
CA ARG A 372 -12.60 1.14 3.69
C ARG A 372 -13.68 0.06 3.72
N LEU A 373 -14.91 0.47 3.99
CA LEU A 373 -16.08 -0.40 3.91
C LEU A 373 -16.53 -0.43 2.44
N SER A 374 -16.49 -1.60 1.80
CA SER A 374 -17.14 -1.75 0.49
C SER A 374 -18.65 -1.91 0.68
N VAL A 375 -19.42 -1.59 -0.36
CA VAL A 375 -20.87 -1.81 -0.41
C VAL A 375 -21.22 -3.29 -0.21
N ASP A 376 -20.30 -4.17 -0.59
CA ASP A 376 -20.42 -5.63 -0.48
C ASP A 376 -19.99 -6.17 0.90
N GLY A 377 -19.68 -5.28 1.85
CA GLY A 377 -19.24 -5.63 3.20
C GLY A 377 -17.77 -6.09 3.32
N ILE A 378 -17.04 -6.15 2.20
CA ILE A 378 -15.63 -6.56 2.17
C ILE A 378 -14.78 -5.40 2.69
N ARG A 379 -14.03 -5.66 3.76
CA ARG A 379 -13.00 -4.74 4.27
C ARG A 379 -11.82 -4.76 3.29
N THR A 380 -11.62 -3.66 2.56
CA THR A 380 -10.42 -3.51 1.72
C THR A 380 -9.30 -2.80 2.48
N PRO A 381 -8.02 -3.15 2.25
CA PRO A 381 -6.90 -2.56 2.97
C PRO A 381 -6.90 -1.02 2.89
N ALA A 382 -6.40 -0.43 3.98
CA ALA A 382 -6.16 1.00 4.16
C ALA A 382 -5.51 1.69 2.96
N PHE A 383 -5.70 3.02 2.88
CA PHE A 383 -4.80 3.86 2.10
C PHE A 383 -3.39 3.70 2.64
N ARG A 384 -2.47 3.30 1.78
CA ARG A 384 -1.05 3.38 2.09
C ARG A 384 -0.48 4.73 1.70
N ALA A 385 0.56 5.12 2.41
CA ALA A 385 1.40 6.26 2.08
C ALA A 385 2.86 5.83 2.27
N ARG A 386 3.77 6.78 2.18
CA ARG A 386 5.18 6.56 2.53
C ARG A 386 5.34 6.22 4.01
N THR A 387 6.40 5.53 4.37
CA THR A 387 6.71 5.21 5.78
C THR A 387 6.74 6.49 6.62
N SER A 388 6.13 6.44 7.80
CA SER A 388 6.09 7.58 8.71
C SER A 388 7.48 8.03 9.16
N HIS A 389 7.63 9.32 9.46
CA HIS A 389 8.77 9.82 10.21
C HIS A 389 8.55 9.76 11.74
N GLY A 390 7.44 9.20 12.23
CA GLY A 390 7.22 8.87 13.65
C GLY A 390 7.06 10.05 14.62
N LYS A 391 7.23 11.31 14.18
CA LYS A 391 7.07 12.49 15.04
C LYS A 391 5.60 12.90 15.14
N VAL A 392 5.21 13.27 16.35
CA VAL A 392 3.83 13.66 16.71
C VAL A 392 3.70 15.17 16.59
N TYR A 393 2.77 15.64 15.74
CA TYR A 393 2.43 17.05 15.68
C TYR A 393 1.35 17.39 16.71
N PRO A 394 1.62 18.32 17.63
CA PRO A 394 0.78 18.56 18.81
C PRO A 394 -0.51 19.33 18.54
N LEU A 395 -0.57 20.09 17.45
CA LEU A 395 -1.70 20.95 17.07
C LEU A 395 -2.39 20.38 15.83
N TRP A 396 -2.68 19.09 15.84
CA TRP A 396 -3.25 18.35 14.70
C TRP A 396 -4.77 18.23 14.83
N THR A 397 -5.49 18.28 13.71
CA THR A 397 -6.93 17.99 13.64
C THR A 397 -7.35 17.44 12.26
N LEU A 398 -8.64 17.13 12.12
CA LEU A 398 -9.31 16.68 10.90
C LEU A 398 -10.18 17.81 10.32
N PRO A 399 -10.38 17.85 9.00
CA PRO A 399 -11.33 18.77 8.39
C PRO A 399 -12.77 18.34 8.72
N SER A 400 -13.70 19.30 8.70
CA SER A 400 -15.13 19.02 8.86
C SER A 400 -15.67 18.33 7.61
N ILE A 401 -16.55 17.34 7.79
CA ILE A 401 -17.28 16.74 6.67
C ILE A 401 -18.29 17.77 6.13
N PRO A 402 -18.38 17.98 4.81
CA PRO A 402 -19.39 18.85 4.21
C PRO A 402 -20.81 18.43 4.64
N ALA A 403 -21.69 19.40 4.89
CA ALA A 403 -23.08 19.11 5.26
C ALA A 403 -23.86 18.35 4.17
N SER A 404 -23.37 18.40 2.93
CA SER A 404 -23.92 17.68 1.77
C SER A 404 -23.51 16.21 1.68
N ALA A 405 -22.62 15.73 2.56
CA ALA A 405 -22.14 14.36 2.53
C ALA A 405 -23.25 13.37 2.96
N PRO A 406 -23.41 12.22 2.27
CA PRO A 406 -24.30 11.14 2.66
C PRO A 406 -24.21 10.72 4.15
N PRO A 407 -25.33 10.26 4.76
CA PRO A 407 -25.32 9.68 6.11
C PRO A 407 -24.38 8.48 6.21
N GLY A 408 -23.64 8.37 7.32
CA GLY A 408 -22.68 7.28 7.55
C GLY A 408 -21.26 7.56 7.04
N ILE A 409 -21.05 8.63 6.27
CA ILE A 409 -19.70 9.07 5.90
C ILE A 409 -18.92 9.48 7.15
N GLY A 410 -17.66 9.05 7.18
CA GLY A 410 -16.76 9.32 8.30
C GLY A 410 -16.82 8.29 9.44
N ILE A 411 -17.64 7.24 9.35
CA ILE A 411 -17.59 6.13 10.33
C ILE A 411 -16.21 5.46 10.32
N SER A 412 -15.65 5.16 9.15
CA SER A 412 -14.30 4.58 9.03
C SER A 412 -13.22 5.50 9.61
N ILE A 413 -13.35 6.81 9.40
CA ILE A 413 -12.43 7.79 9.97
C ILE A 413 -12.61 7.87 11.49
N ALA A 414 -13.85 7.87 11.98
CA ALA A 414 -14.15 7.89 13.41
C ALA A 414 -13.61 6.64 14.13
N ALA A 415 -13.76 5.46 13.53
CA ALA A 415 -13.21 4.21 14.05
C ALA A 415 -11.67 4.27 14.12
N ALA A 416 -11.01 4.72 13.04
CA ALA A 416 -9.56 4.92 13.03
C ALA A 416 -9.11 5.92 14.10
N LEU A 417 -9.87 7.00 14.28
CA LEU A 417 -9.60 8.04 15.28
C LEU A 417 -9.70 7.50 16.71
N ILE A 418 -10.71 6.68 17.01
CA ILE A 418 -10.85 6.01 18.31
C ILE A 418 -9.65 5.12 18.58
N GLN A 419 -9.24 4.29 17.61
CA GLN A 419 -8.09 3.40 17.77
C GLN A 419 -6.79 4.19 18.01
N THR A 420 -6.54 5.22 17.21
CA THR A 420 -5.37 6.10 17.40
C THR A 420 -5.41 6.80 18.74
N HIS A 421 -6.57 7.32 19.19
CA HIS A 421 -6.69 8.00 20.48
C HIS A 421 -6.42 7.06 21.66
N SER A 422 -7.03 5.87 21.63
CA SER A 422 -6.87 4.83 22.65
C SER A 422 -5.42 4.37 22.75
N TYR A 423 -4.74 4.14 21.62
CA TYR A 423 -3.32 3.81 21.60
C TYR A 423 -2.46 4.89 22.29
N ILE A 424 -2.67 6.16 21.96
CA ILE A 424 -1.91 7.26 22.56
C ILE A 424 -2.14 7.33 24.08
N LEU A 425 -3.39 7.19 24.52
CA LEU A 425 -3.74 7.19 25.95
C LEU A 425 -3.12 5.99 26.69
N GLN A 426 -3.13 4.81 26.09
CA GLN A 426 -2.49 3.61 26.63
C GLN A 426 -1.00 3.85 26.81
N VAL A 427 -0.30 4.37 25.79
CA VAL A 427 1.14 4.66 25.87
C VAL A 427 1.44 5.71 26.94
N LEU A 428 0.67 6.80 27.00
CA LEU A 428 0.85 7.86 28.01
C LEU A 428 0.68 7.34 29.44
N SER A 429 -0.23 6.38 29.63
CA SER A 429 -0.55 5.79 30.93
C SER A 429 0.45 4.72 31.34
N ALA A 430 0.81 3.81 30.42
CA ALA A 430 1.76 2.72 30.65
C ALA A 430 3.22 3.21 30.73
N GLY A 431 3.56 4.28 30.02
CA GLY A 431 4.91 4.84 30.02
C GLY A 431 5.97 4.07 29.23
N SER A 432 5.54 3.14 28.37
CA SER A 432 6.44 2.34 27.54
C SER A 432 6.15 2.61 26.07
N VAL A 433 7.11 3.22 25.38
CA VAL A 433 7.16 3.31 23.92
C VAL A 433 8.61 3.36 23.49
N VAL A 434 8.93 2.68 22.38
CA VAL A 434 10.26 2.76 21.78
C VAL A 434 10.37 4.11 21.07
N ILE A 435 11.21 4.98 21.63
CA ILE A 435 11.54 6.27 21.06
C ILE A 435 12.91 6.16 20.41
N GLN A 436 13.01 6.59 19.16
CA GLN A 436 14.26 6.64 18.41
C GLN A 436 14.59 8.09 18.02
N PRO A 437 15.84 8.38 17.63
CA PRO A 437 16.23 9.69 17.12
C PRO A 437 15.27 10.21 16.06
N ALA A 438 15.15 11.54 15.95
CA ALA A 438 14.21 12.15 15.02
C ALA A 438 14.58 11.78 13.57
N ILE A 439 13.73 10.99 12.91
CA ILE A 439 13.86 10.70 11.49
C ILE A 439 13.57 11.98 10.71
N ALA A 440 14.42 12.29 9.73
CA ALA A 440 14.21 13.45 8.87
C ALA A 440 12.84 13.36 8.17
N GLU A 441 12.00 14.38 8.37
CA GLU A 441 10.66 14.52 7.74
C GLU A 441 10.74 14.45 6.19
N SER A 442 11.90 14.80 5.65
CA SER A 442 12.25 14.76 4.23
C SER A 442 13.38 13.76 3.98
N SER A 443 13.13 12.47 4.21
CA SER A 443 13.92 11.37 3.64
C SER A 443 13.09 10.82 2.48
N VAL A 444 13.46 11.12 1.23
CA VAL A 444 12.57 10.85 0.08
C VAL A 444 13.29 10.25 -1.13
N GLY A 445 13.58 8.97 -0.98
CA GLY A 445 13.69 7.98 -2.05
C GLY A 445 12.83 6.74 -1.78
N MET A 446 12.56 6.39 -0.51
CA MET A 446 12.03 5.07 -0.11
C MET A 446 10.58 4.84 -0.52
N SER A 447 10.39 4.12 -1.63
CA SER A 447 9.21 3.29 -1.89
C SER A 447 9.68 1.84 -1.80
N GLU A 448 9.07 1.03 -0.93
CA GLU A 448 9.44 -0.37 -0.71
C GLU A 448 9.43 -1.17 -2.01
N GLY A 449 10.62 -1.61 -2.41
CA GLY A 449 10.84 -2.68 -3.37
C GLY A 449 11.85 -3.65 -2.77
N GLY A 450 11.35 -4.73 -2.18
CA GLY A 450 12.11 -5.95 -1.86
C GLY A 450 13.20 -5.81 -0.80
N ALA A 451 12.82 -5.99 0.47
CA ALA A 451 13.75 -6.56 1.44
C ALA A 451 13.79 -8.08 1.23
N LEU A 452 14.90 -8.58 0.68
CA LEU A 452 15.30 -9.99 0.84
C LEU A 452 16.30 -10.04 2.01
N PRO A 453 16.01 -10.74 3.12
CA PRO A 453 17.01 -11.01 4.14
C PRO A 453 17.91 -12.16 3.66
N GLY A 454 19.21 -11.89 3.55
CA GLY A 454 20.22 -12.89 3.20
C GLY A 454 20.64 -13.76 4.39
N ALA A 455 20.79 -15.05 4.13
CA ALA A 455 21.94 -15.90 4.50
C ALA A 455 21.64 -17.32 3.99
N ILE A 456 22.50 -17.86 3.12
CA ILE A 456 22.40 -19.26 2.66
C ILE A 456 22.66 -20.15 3.89
N PRO A 457 21.73 -21.03 4.30
CA PRO A 457 21.97 -21.95 5.41
C PRO A 457 23.09 -22.92 5.03
N SER A 458 23.98 -23.22 5.97
CA SER A 458 25.07 -24.18 5.75
C SER A 458 24.51 -25.54 5.31
N LYS A 459 25.22 -26.23 4.41
CA LYS A 459 24.83 -27.52 3.83
C LYS A 459 24.44 -28.57 4.88
N LEU A 460 25.07 -28.54 6.05
CA LEU A 460 24.76 -29.39 7.20
C LEU A 460 23.41 -29.07 7.87
N LYS A 461 22.98 -27.80 7.88
CA LYS A 461 21.65 -27.40 8.38
C LYS A 461 20.55 -27.78 7.39
N LEU A 462 20.83 -27.73 6.09
CA LEU A 462 19.92 -28.20 5.04
C LEU A 462 19.76 -29.73 5.04
N GLU A 463 20.85 -30.48 5.24
CA GLU A 463 20.81 -31.95 5.36
C GLU A 463 20.11 -32.39 6.66
N TYR A 464 20.31 -31.67 7.77
CA TYR A 464 19.58 -31.92 9.02
C TYR A 464 18.08 -31.65 8.88
N LEU A 465 17.68 -30.55 8.22
CA LEU A 465 16.26 -30.25 7.95
C LEU A 465 15.64 -31.23 6.95
N ALA A 466 16.39 -31.72 5.95
CA ALA A 466 15.93 -32.79 5.05
C ALA A 466 15.75 -34.13 5.79
N HIS A 467 16.62 -34.44 6.75
CA HIS A 467 16.51 -35.62 7.60
C HIS A 467 15.35 -35.51 8.62
N GLU A 468 15.07 -34.33 9.16
CA GLU A 468 13.92 -34.07 10.04
C GLU A 468 12.59 -34.09 9.27
N ARG A 469 12.56 -33.63 8.01
CA ARG A 469 11.40 -33.73 7.10
C ARG A 469 10.97 -35.17 6.83
N ASN A 470 11.92 -36.11 6.73
CA ASN A 470 11.62 -37.54 6.59
C ASN A 470 11.12 -38.19 7.89
N LYS A 471 11.35 -37.57 9.06
CA LYS A 471 10.90 -38.10 10.35
C LYS A 471 9.51 -37.60 10.76
N THR A 472 9.12 -36.39 10.33
CA THR A 472 7.80 -35.81 10.64
C THR A 472 6.71 -36.16 9.62
N ALA A 473 7.08 -36.69 8.44
CA ALA A 473 6.14 -37.22 7.45
C ALA A 473 5.61 -38.65 7.75
N CYS A 474 5.99 -39.26 8.87
CA CYS A 474 5.51 -40.58 9.29
C CYS A 474 4.75 -40.49 10.61
N THR A 475 3.64 -39.76 10.60
CA THR A 475 2.50 -40.17 11.43
C THR A 475 1.60 -40.96 10.47
N PRO A 476 1.31 -42.25 10.69
CA PRO A 476 0.37 -42.98 9.85
C PRO A 476 -0.93 -42.18 9.81
N ALA A 477 -1.43 -41.90 8.60
CA ALA A 477 -2.74 -41.32 8.43
C ALA A 477 -3.72 -42.08 9.34
N GLU A 478 -4.38 -41.37 10.25
CA GLU A 478 -5.60 -41.89 10.86
C GLU A 478 -6.47 -42.37 9.69
N GLU A 479 -6.91 -43.62 9.75
CA GLU A 479 -7.74 -44.25 8.73
C GLU A 479 -8.87 -43.27 8.41
N LEU A 480 -8.80 -42.66 7.22
CA LEU A 480 -9.84 -41.79 6.71
C LEU A 480 -11.09 -42.66 6.67
N ASP A 481 -12.08 -42.34 7.52
CA ASP A 481 -13.40 -42.95 7.46
C ASP A 481 -13.80 -43.05 5.98
N GLU A 482 -13.90 -44.29 5.47
CA GLU A 482 -14.33 -44.63 4.11
C GLU A 482 -15.83 -44.31 3.89
N ASP A 483 -16.39 -43.38 4.67
CA ASP A 483 -17.73 -42.85 4.44
C ASP A 483 -17.65 -41.93 3.22
N GLY A 484 -17.79 -42.57 2.06
CA GLY A 484 -17.38 -42.06 0.77
C GLY A 484 -17.87 -40.64 0.49
N ASP A 485 -16.98 -39.83 -0.07
CA ASP A 485 -17.32 -38.57 -0.74
C ASP A 485 -18.32 -38.88 -1.86
N THR A 486 -19.59 -38.90 -1.50
CA THR A 486 -20.69 -39.26 -2.38
C THR A 486 -20.98 -38.05 -3.25
N PHE A 487 -20.47 -38.08 -4.49
CA PHE A 487 -20.95 -37.17 -5.51
C PHE A 487 -22.46 -37.29 -5.64
N GLY A 488 -23.14 -36.17 -5.86
CA GLY A 488 -24.56 -36.19 -6.24
C GLY A 488 -24.78 -36.89 -7.59
N PRO A 489 -26.04 -36.92 -8.07
CA PRO A 489 -26.35 -37.53 -9.37
C PRO A 489 -25.44 -36.97 -10.47
N LYS A 490 -24.95 -37.87 -11.32
CA LYS A 490 -24.18 -37.50 -12.50
C LYS A 490 -25.05 -36.66 -13.43
N LEU A 491 -24.58 -35.46 -13.77
CA LEU A 491 -25.29 -34.51 -14.61
C LEU A 491 -24.90 -34.66 -16.08
N LYS A 492 -23.59 -34.66 -16.37
CA LYS A 492 -23.06 -34.78 -17.74
C LYS A 492 -21.62 -35.25 -17.76
N THR A 493 -21.11 -35.59 -18.94
CA THR A 493 -19.68 -35.82 -19.19
C THR A 493 -19.18 -34.75 -20.15
N VAL A 494 -18.02 -34.15 -19.86
CA VAL A 494 -17.43 -33.09 -20.67
C VAL A 494 -16.01 -33.47 -21.09
N GLN A 495 -15.65 -33.16 -22.33
CA GLN A 495 -14.29 -33.26 -22.85
C GLN A 495 -13.46 -32.09 -22.34
N VAL A 496 -12.56 -32.36 -21.40
CA VAL A 496 -11.66 -31.37 -20.79
C VAL A 496 -10.24 -31.62 -21.28
N LEU A 497 -9.42 -30.58 -21.29
CA LEU A 497 -7.99 -30.71 -21.60
C LEU A 497 -7.25 -31.20 -20.37
N ARG A 498 -6.60 -32.36 -20.46
CA ARG A 498 -5.68 -32.89 -19.45
C ARG A 498 -4.25 -32.61 -19.87
N ILE A 499 -3.45 -32.06 -18.95
CA ILE A 499 -1.99 -31.95 -19.01
C ILE A 499 -1.43 -33.02 -18.06
N PRO A 500 -1.01 -34.18 -18.59
CA PRO A 500 -0.57 -35.32 -17.78
C PRO A 500 0.70 -35.02 -16.98
N ALA A 501 0.75 -35.49 -15.73
CA ALA A 501 1.92 -35.32 -14.88
C ALA A 501 3.14 -36.07 -15.38
N ASP A 502 2.93 -37.22 -16.04
CA ASP A 502 3.96 -38.09 -16.59
C ASP A 502 4.78 -37.48 -17.75
N GLY A 503 4.42 -36.28 -18.20
CA GLY A 503 5.10 -35.57 -19.29
C GLY A 503 4.62 -35.94 -20.70
N SER A 504 3.61 -36.82 -20.82
CA SER A 504 2.97 -37.12 -22.10
C SER A 504 2.20 -35.91 -22.65
N GLU A 505 1.91 -35.93 -23.95
CA GLU A 505 1.29 -34.79 -24.63
C GLU A 505 -0.15 -34.52 -24.13
N PRO A 506 -0.55 -33.23 -23.96
CA PRO A 506 -1.87 -32.86 -23.53
C PRO A 506 -2.93 -33.38 -24.48
N ARG A 507 -4.02 -33.86 -23.91
CA ARG A 507 -5.10 -34.51 -24.65
C ARG A 507 -6.44 -34.24 -24.01
N LEU A 508 -7.50 -34.37 -24.82
CA LEU A 508 -8.85 -34.29 -24.30
C LEU A 508 -9.22 -35.61 -23.61
N VAL A 509 -9.81 -35.52 -22.43
CA VAL A 509 -10.34 -36.67 -21.68
C VAL A 509 -11.78 -36.39 -21.24
N PRO A 510 -12.65 -37.41 -21.20
CA PRO A 510 -13.99 -37.27 -20.67
C PRO A 510 -13.96 -37.20 -19.13
N ILE A 511 -14.54 -36.15 -18.55
CA ILE A 511 -14.72 -36.03 -17.10
C ILE A 511 -16.21 -35.95 -16.79
N ALA A 512 -16.65 -36.78 -15.84
CA ALA A 512 -18.02 -36.74 -15.35
C ALA A 512 -18.20 -35.54 -14.41
N TYR A 513 -19.30 -34.82 -14.59
CA TYR A 513 -19.75 -33.75 -13.70
C TYR A 513 -20.98 -34.21 -12.94
N HIS A 514 -20.98 -33.96 -11.64
CA HIS A 514 -22.02 -34.38 -10.70
C HIS A 514 -22.68 -33.17 -10.05
N ALA A 515 -23.92 -33.32 -9.59
CA ALA A 515 -24.54 -32.33 -8.75
C ALA A 515 -23.82 -32.24 -7.40
N GLN A 516 -23.71 -31.04 -6.85
CA GLN A 516 -23.16 -30.84 -5.52
C GLN A 516 -24.12 -31.41 -4.45
N PRO A 517 -23.64 -32.24 -3.50
CA PRO A 517 -24.46 -32.68 -2.37
C PRO A 517 -24.83 -31.49 -1.47
N PRO A 518 -26.06 -31.41 -0.94
CA PRO A 518 -26.48 -30.31 -0.05
C PRO A 518 -25.64 -30.20 1.23
N GLU A 519 -25.00 -31.30 1.67
CA GLU A 519 -24.40 -31.43 3.00
C GLU A 519 -22.86 -31.56 3.00
N SER A 520 -22.18 -31.30 1.88
CA SER A 520 -20.73 -31.50 1.80
C SER A 520 -19.94 -30.52 2.69
N LYS A 521 -19.38 -31.03 3.80
CA LYS A 521 -18.62 -30.26 4.80
C LYS A 521 -17.17 -29.94 4.40
N ARG A 522 -16.58 -30.67 3.45
CA ARG A 522 -15.13 -30.62 3.13
C ARG A 522 -14.75 -29.64 2.02
N TRP A 523 -15.61 -28.71 1.65
CA TRP A 523 -15.58 -28.23 0.27
C TRP A 523 -14.96 -26.85 0.01
N ILE A 524 -14.03 -26.84 -0.96
CA ILE A 524 -13.51 -25.66 -1.65
C ILE A 524 -14.67 -25.07 -2.45
N PRO A 525 -15.10 -23.81 -2.21
CA PRO A 525 -16.18 -23.22 -2.94
C PRO A 525 -15.74 -22.98 -4.39
N GLU A 526 -16.03 -23.92 -5.29
CA GLU A 526 -15.98 -23.68 -6.73
C GLU A 526 -17.07 -22.64 -7.05
N LEU A 527 -16.76 -21.34 -6.90
CA LEU A 527 -17.52 -20.15 -7.35
C LEU A 527 -19.05 -20.29 -7.41
N GLY A 528 -19.70 -20.82 -6.36
CA GLY A 528 -21.16 -20.94 -6.29
C GLY A 528 -21.79 -21.92 -7.30
N LEU A 529 -21.02 -22.87 -7.81
CA LEU A 529 -21.47 -23.83 -8.81
C LEU A 529 -22.12 -25.05 -8.15
N HIS A 530 -23.32 -25.40 -8.60
CA HIS A 530 -23.98 -26.64 -8.19
C HIS A 530 -23.46 -27.89 -8.92
N ILE A 531 -22.29 -27.81 -9.58
CA ILE A 531 -21.71 -28.90 -10.38
C ILE A 531 -20.24 -29.13 -10.05
N VAL A 532 -19.81 -30.39 -10.10
CA VAL A 532 -18.52 -30.83 -9.59
C VAL A 532 -17.87 -31.85 -10.53
N PRO A 533 -16.61 -31.65 -10.96
CA PRO A 533 -15.89 -32.68 -11.74
C PRO A 533 -15.41 -33.85 -10.88
N ASP A 534 -15.51 -35.06 -11.43
CA ASP A 534 -14.95 -36.29 -10.86
C ASP A 534 -13.56 -36.57 -11.43
N PHE A 535 -12.53 -36.25 -10.65
CA PHE A 535 -11.12 -36.51 -10.98
C PHE A 535 -10.53 -37.71 -10.23
N ARG A 536 -11.35 -38.57 -9.60
CA ARG A 536 -10.85 -39.70 -8.79
C ARG A 536 -9.96 -40.65 -9.59
N GLU A 537 -10.26 -40.86 -10.87
CA GLU A 537 -9.43 -41.67 -11.77
C GLU A 537 -8.00 -41.16 -11.89
N TYR A 538 -7.77 -39.85 -11.71
CA TYR A 538 -6.49 -39.20 -11.95
C TYR A 538 -5.76 -38.76 -10.68
N TRP A 539 -6.50 -38.43 -9.62
CA TRP A 539 -5.95 -37.91 -8.37
C TRP A 539 -6.23 -38.81 -7.15
N ALA A 540 -6.92 -39.94 -7.34
CA ALA A 540 -7.29 -40.86 -6.26
C ALA A 540 -7.93 -40.11 -5.07
N ALA A 541 -7.44 -40.35 -3.84
CA ALA A 541 -7.92 -39.71 -2.63
C ALA A 541 -7.71 -38.18 -2.63
N TYR A 542 -6.70 -37.68 -3.34
CA TYR A 542 -6.39 -36.25 -3.40
C TYR A 542 -7.31 -35.44 -4.32
N HIS A 543 -8.33 -36.08 -4.92
CA HIS A 543 -9.23 -35.36 -5.81
C HIS A 543 -10.02 -34.25 -5.10
N VAL A 544 -10.20 -34.34 -3.77
CA VAL A 544 -10.84 -33.32 -2.94
C VAL A 544 -9.94 -32.12 -2.63
N ASP A 545 -8.61 -32.30 -2.66
CA ASP A 545 -7.63 -31.24 -2.38
C ASP A 545 -7.38 -30.31 -3.57
N ARG A 546 -8.14 -30.50 -4.65
CA ARG A 546 -7.96 -29.77 -5.91
C ARG A 546 -8.18 -28.27 -5.74
N LYS A 547 -7.27 -27.48 -6.29
CA LYS A 547 -7.38 -26.02 -6.37
C LYS A 547 -7.94 -25.60 -7.72
N LEU A 548 -8.76 -24.55 -7.71
CA LEU A 548 -9.39 -23.97 -8.89
C LEU A 548 -8.83 -22.58 -9.17
N ARG A 549 -8.57 -22.28 -10.44
CA ARG A 549 -8.20 -20.94 -10.91
C ARG A 549 -8.96 -20.58 -12.17
N CYS A 550 -9.58 -19.41 -12.18
CA CYS A 550 -10.29 -18.87 -13.34
C CYS A 550 -9.41 -17.92 -14.15
N PHE A 551 -9.55 -17.94 -15.47
CA PHE A 551 -9.00 -16.92 -16.35
C PHE A 551 -9.86 -16.72 -17.60
N ASN A 552 -9.83 -15.49 -18.12
CA ASN A 552 -10.63 -15.09 -19.27
C ASN A 552 -9.72 -14.91 -20.48
N VAL A 553 -10.14 -15.48 -21.61
CA VAL A 553 -9.43 -15.40 -22.87
C VAL A 553 -10.21 -14.50 -23.80
N HIS A 554 -9.58 -13.40 -24.19
CA HIS A 554 -10.12 -12.39 -25.09
C HIS A 554 -9.06 -11.95 -26.11
N ASN A 555 -9.51 -11.28 -27.17
CA ASN A 555 -8.67 -10.68 -28.21
C ASN A 555 -7.73 -11.68 -28.90
N GLN A 556 -8.25 -12.87 -29.22
CA GLN A 556 -7.49 -13.92 -29.88
C GLN A 556 -7.79 -13.96 -31.38
N PRO A 557 -6.80 -14.30 -32.24
CA PRO A 557 -7.03 -14.45 -33.68
C PRO A 557 -8.15 -15.45 -33.99
N THR A 558 -8.21 -16.54 -33.23
CA THR A 558 -9.26 -17.55 -33.34
C THR A 558 -10.36 -17.26 -32.32
N LYS A 559 -11.46 -16.63 -32.76
CA LYS A 559 -12.58 -16.29 -31.87
C LYS A 559 -13.16 -17.45 -31.06
N MET A 560 -13.07 -18.68 -31.55
CA MET A 560 -13.55 -19.86 -30.84
C MET A 560 -12.79 -20.16 -29.53
N ILE A 561 -11.55 -19.69 -29.39
CA ILE A 561 -10.76 -19.84 -28.15
C ILE A 561 -11.11 -18.78 -27.10
N GLU A 562 -11.83 -17.73 -27.49
CA GLU A 562 -12.30 -16.74 -26.53
C GLU A 562 -13.35 -17.36 -25.61
N GLY A 563 -13.37 -16.90 -24.37
CA GLY A 563 -14.28 -17.38 -23.33
C GLY A 563 -13.60 -17.51 -21.97
N HIS A 564 -14.34 -18.10 -21.04
CA HIS A 564 -13.89 -18.30 -19.67
C HIS A 564 -13.39 -19.72 -19.47
N TYR A 565 -12.28 -19.85 -18.74
CA TYR A 565 -11.61 -21.11 -18.51
C TYR A 565 -11.28 -21.30 -17.03
N TRP A 566 -11.35 -22.56 -16.61
CA TRP A 566 -10.94 -23.02 -15.29
C TRP A 566 -9.74 -23.95 -15.41
N ILE A 567 -8.78 -23.77 -14.51
CA ILE A 567 -7.64 -24.66 -14.29
C ILE A 567 -7.87 -25.35 -12.95
N TYR A 568 -8.06 -26.67 -13.00
CA TYR A 568 -8.05 -27.54 -11.83
C TYR A 568 -6.64 -28.13 -11.70
N ARG A 569 -6.07 -28.03 -10.50
CA ARG A 569 -4.72 -28.52 -10.20
C ARG A 569 -4.65 -29.10 -8.79
N ASN A 570 -3.57 -29.83 -8.51
CA ASN A 570 -3.20 -30.22 -7.17
C ASN A 570 -1.81 -29.66 -6.82
N GLU A 571 -1.56 -29.45 -5.53
CA GLU A 571 -0.30 -28.96 -4.98
C GLU A 571 0.29 -29.95 -3.94
N ASN A 572 -0.33 -31.12 -3.78
CA ASN A 572 0.11 -32.18 -2.88
C ASN A 572 1.32 -32.91 -3.47
N ILE A 573 2.42 -32.92 -2.72
CA ILE A 573 3.71 -33.51 -3.08
C ILE A 573 3.68 -35.04 -3.21
N ASP A 574 2.64 -35.70 -2.69
CA ASP A 574 2.43 -37.14 -2.84
C ASP A 574 2.03 -37.52 -4.26
N LEU A 575 1.49 -36.56 -5.03
CA LEU A 575 1.29 -36.71 -6.46
C LEU A 575 2.60 -36.41 -7.21
N PRO A 576 2.87 -37.04 -8.37
CA PRO A 576 4.09 -36.78 -9.12
C PRO A 576 4.19 -35.33 -9.62
N GLU A 577 5.39 -34.74 -9.64
CA GLU A 577 5.63 -33.44 -10.29
C GLU A 577 5.07 -33.43 -11.72
N ASN A 578 4.38 -32.36 -12.14
CA ASN A 578 3.89 -32.28 -13.50
C ASN A 578 5.03 -32.00 -14.49
N TYR A 579 5.61 -33.08 -15.05
CA TYR A 579 6.75 -32.99 -15.96
C TYR A 579 6.45 -32.22 -17.25
N TYR A 580 5.20 -32.22 -17.72
CA TYR A 580 4.85 -31.46 -18.92
C TYR A 580 4.94 -29.96 -18.68
N ILE A 581 4.36 -29.47 -17.57
CA ILE A 581 4.45 -28.05 -17.18
C ILE A 581 5.89 -27.67 -16.88
N LYS A 582 6.65 -28.54 -16.20
CA LYS A 582 8.07 -28.33 -15.90
C LYS A 582 8.89 -28.11 -17.18
N ARG A 583 8.70 -28.98 -18.18
CA ARG A 583 9.29 -28.84 -19.52
C ARG A 583 8.80 -27.59 -20.26
N MET A 584 7.51 -27.28 -20.15
CA MET A 584 6.90 -26.10 -20.77
C MET A 584 7.52 -24.79 -20.27
N LEU A 585 7.90 -24.74 -18.99
CA LEU A 585 8.55 -23.61 -18.32
C LEU A 585 10.08 -23.60 -18.48
N GLY A 586 10.67 -24.64 -19.09
CA GLY A 586 12.13 -24.76 -19.24
C GLY A 586 12.86 -24.97 -17.90
N LEU A 587 12.24 -25.70 -16.96
CA LEU A 587 12.80 -25.96 -15.64
C LEU A 587 13.40 -27.37 -15.57
N ASP A 588 14.66 -27.48 -15.19
CA ASP A 588 15.29 -28.80 -14.93
C ASP A 588 14.95 -29.32 -13.53
N ARG A 589 14.86 -28.41 -12.56
CA ARG A 589 14.53 -28.68 -11.16
C ARG A 589 13.62 -27.57 -10.64
N ILE A 590 12.77 -27.94 -9.69
CA ILE A 590 11.94 -27.00 -8.96
C ILE A 590 12.71 -26.66 -7.68
N ASP A 591 12.87 -25.37 -7.40
CA ASP A 591 13.42 -24.91 -6.14
C ASP A 591 12.48 -25.35 -5.01
N PHE A 592 13.02 -25.97 -3.95
CA PHE A 592 12.23 -26.47 -2.82
C PHE A 592 11.46 -25.36 -2.07
N SER A 593 11.83 -24.10 -2.27
CA SER A 593 11.11 -22.93 -1.74
C SER A 593 9.91 -22.49 -2.59
N ARG A 594 9.74 -23.08 -3.78
CA ARG A 594 8.69 -22.72 -4.74
C ARG A 594 7.59 -23.76 -4.74
N ARG A 595 6.35 -23.30 -4.81
CA ARG A 595 5.19 -24.18 -5.00
C ARG A 595 5.08 -24.56 -6.47
N PHE A 596 4.59 -25.77 -6.74
CA PHE A 596 4.48 -26.29 -8.09
C PHE A 596 3.20 -27.09 -8.31
N TYR A 597 2.93 -27.43 -9.57
CA TYR A 597 1.81 -28.25 -9.99
C TYR A 597 2.17 -29.74 -9.82
N TYR A 598 1.45 -30.44 -8.96
CA TYR A 598 1.60 -31.88 -8.75
C TYR A 598 0.36 -32.63 -9.25
N GLY A 599 0.60 -33.82 -9.79
CA GLY A 599 -0.41 -34.59 -10.51
C GLY A 599 -0.83 -33.97 -11.84
N ASP A 600 -1.88 -34.53 -12.43
CA ASP A 600 -2.44 -34.03 -13.67
C ASP A 600 -3.04 -32.63 -13.49
N VAL A 601 -3.07 -31.81 -14.53
CA VAL A 601 -3.75 -30.50 -14.53
C VAL A 601 -4.85 -30.50 -15.58
N PHE A 602 -6.05 -30.04 -15.21
CA PHE A 602 -7.22 -30.05 -16.08
C PHE A 602 -7.68 -28.64 -16.43
N ILE A 603 -8.00 -28.42 -17.71
CA ILE A 603 -8.51 -27.16 -18.23
C ILE A 603 -9.90 -27.39 -18.79
N VAL A 604 -10.83 -26.54 -18.35
CA VAL A 604 -12.26 -26.65 -18.65
C VAL A 604 -12.73 -25.32 -19.21
N LYS A 605 -13.52 -25.35 -20.28
CA LYS A 605 -14.20 -24.16 -20.80
C LYS A 605 -15.56 -24.03 -20.12
N TYR A 606 -15.92 -22.84 -19.67
CA TYR A 606 -17.25 -22.58 -19.13
C TYR A 606 -17.87 -21.31 -19.71
N THR A 607 -19.18 -21.21 -19.61
CA THR A 607 -19.98 -20.04 -20.00
C THR A 607 -20.89 -19.67 -18.86
N GLU A 608 -20.87 -18.41 -18.46
CA GLU A 608 -21.78 -17.86 -17.47
C GLU A 608 -22.97 -17.21 -18.16
N HIS A 609 -24.19 -17.59 -17.80
CA HIS A 609 -25.38 -16.98 -18.34
C HIS A 609 -25.50 -15.55 -17.81
N PRO A 610 -25.63 -14.52 -18.65
CA PRO A 610 -25.51 -13.11 -18.24
C PRO A 610 -26.65 -12.59 -17.34
N ILE A 611 -27.64 -13.42 -17.03
CA ILE A 611 -28.86 -13.04 -16.28
C ILE A 611 -28.97 -13.91 -15.03
N THR A 612 -28.97 -15.23 -15.20
CA THR A 612 -29.09 -16.17 -14.09
C THR A 612 -27.77 -16.42 -13.38
N LEU A 613 -26.64 -15.99 -13.94
CA LEU A 613 -25.28 -16.34 -13.52
C LEU A 613 -25.05 -17.87 -13.49
N ALA A 614 -25.93 -18.63 -14.16
CA ALA A 614 -25.79 -20.06 -14.26
C ALA A 614 -24.56 -20.38 -15.10
N CYS A 615 -23.62 -21.10 -14.52
CA CYS A 615 -22.42 -21.54 -15.21
C CYS A 615 -22.64 -22.90 -15.86
N GLU A 616 -22.32 -22.97 -17.15
CA GLU A 616 -22.34 -24.19 -17.93
C GLU A 616 -20.92 -24.56 -18.36
N VAL A 617 -20.47 -25.77 -18.02
CA VAL A 617 -19.21 -26.35 -18.52
C VAL A 617 -19.39 -26.97 -19.91
N ASN A 618 -18.48 -26.66 -20.82
CA ASN A 618 -18.56 -26.96 -22.23
C ASN A 618 -17.39 -27.84 -22.69
N ASN A 619 -17.63 -28.68 -23.70
CA ASN A 619 -16.58 -29.44 -24.35
C ASN A 619 -15.54 -28.51 -24.96
N ILE A 620 -14.25 -28.81 -24.78
CA ILE A 620 -13.18 -28.15 -25.52
C ILE A 620 -13.11 -28.77 -26.92
N PRO A 621 -13.31 -28.01 -28.00
CA PRO A 621 -13.19 -28.55 -29.36
C PRO A 621 -11.76 -29.01 -29.64
N LYS A 622 -11.59 -30.23 -30.15
CA LYS A 622 -10.28 -30.82 -30.48
C LYS A 622 -9.43 -29.93 -31.40
N ALA A 623 -10.08 -29.19 -32.31
CA ALA A 623 -9.42 -28.26 -33.23
C ALA A 623 -8.69 -27.09 -32.53
N LEU A 624 -9.08 -26.73 -31.30
CA LEU A 624 -8.49 -25.61 -30.56
C LEU A 624 -7.28 -26.02 -29.71
N LEU A 625 -7.00 -27.32 -29.59
CA LEU A 625 -6.01 -27.85 -28.66
C LEU A 625 -4.61 -27.22 -28.83
N PRO A 626 -4.02 -27.11 -30.05
CA PRO A 626 -2.69 -26.53 -30.19
C PRO A 626 -2.62 -25.06 -29.77
N GLN A 627 -3.66 -24.30 -30.10
CA GLN A 627 -3.74 -22.87 -29.79
C GLN A 627 -3.94 -22.65 -28.28
N LEU A 628 -4.75 -23.49 -27.64
CA LEU A 628 -4.98 -23.46 -26.19
C LEU A 628 -3.72 -23.85 -25.42
N ILE A 629 -2.97 -24.87 -25.86
CA ILE A 629 -1.68 -25.23 -25.23
C ILE A 629 -0.68 -24.08 -25.34
N ALA A 630 -0.59 -23.43 -26.51
CA ALA A 630 0.29 -22.27 -26.69
C ALA A 630 -0.08 -21.11 -25.76
N LEU A 631 -1.38 -20.83 -25.60
CA LEU A 631 -1.88 -19.83 -24.66
C LEU A 631 -1.57 -20.21 -23.20
N LEU A 632 -1.81 -21.46 -22.81
CA LEU A 632 -1.54 -21.97 -21.47
C LEU A 632 -0.07 -21.89 -21.11
N LYS A 633 0.84 -22.07 -22.09
CA LYS A 633 2.27 -21.82 -21.88
C LYS A 633 2.54 -20.40 -21.41
N THR A 634 1.95 -19.39 -22.06
CA THR A 634 2.09 -17.99 -21.62
C THR A 634 1.49 -17.77 -20.23
N VAL A 635 0.36 -18.42 -19.93
CA VAL A 635 -0.30 -18.33 -18.63
C VAL A 635 0.57 -18.91 -17.52
N PHE A 636 1.03 -20.16 -17.66
CA PHE A 636 1.88 -20.81 -16.67
C PHE A 636 3.22 -20.09 -16.51
N GLN A 637 3.81 -19.60 -17.60
CA GLN A 637 5.03 -18.78 -17.54
C GLN A 637 4.82 -17.53 -16.69
N SER A 638 3.74 -16.78 -16.95
CA SER A 638 3.44 -15.59 -16.16
C SER A 638 3.13 -15.92 -14.70
N GLU A 639 2.50 -17.06 -14.41
CA GLU A 639 2.21 -17.48 -13.03
C GLU A 639 3.49 -17.86 -12.28
N TRP A 640 4.38 -18.58 -12.95
CA TRP A 640 5.68 -18.94 -12.39
C TRP A 640 6.53 -17.70 -12.11
N GLU A 641 6.65 -16.78 -13.06
CA GLU A 641 7.44 -15.55 -12.88
C GLU A 641 6.91 -14.67 -11.74
N LYS A 642 5.59 -14.67 -11.51
CA LYS A 642 4.93 -13.85 -10.48
C LYS A 642 4.77 -14.55 -9.13
N ALA A 643 5.28 -15.78 -8.98
CA ALA A 643 5.06 -16.60 -7.78
C ALA A 643 3.56 -16.68 -7.41
N TYR A 644 2.73 -16.97 -8.42
CA TYR A 644 1.27 -16.93 -8.29
C TYR A 644 0.75 -17.93 -7.27
N LEU A 645 1.28 -19.16 -7.25
CA LEU A 645 0.83 -20.22 -6.32
C LEU A 645 1.11 -19.82 -4.87
N GLU A 646 2.27 -19.24 -4.61
CA GLU A 646 2.68 -18.72 -3.29
C GLU A 646 1.84 -17.50 -2.89
N SER A 647 1.50 -16.63 -3.85
CA SER A 647 0.57 -15.52 -3.61
C SER A 647 -0.85 -16.02 -3.32
N GLN A 648 -1.29 -17.08 -4.00
CA GLN A 648 -2.61 -17.67 -3.79
C GLN A 648 -2.69 -18.36 -2.43
N LEU A 649 -1.67 -19.11 -2.02
CA LEU A 649 -1.60 -19.70 -0.67
C LEU A 649 -1.73 -18.63 0.41
N ARG A 650 -0.98 -17.52 0.29
CA ARG A 650 -1.08 -16.39 1.22
C ARG A 650 -2.49 -15.83 1.29
N SER A 651 -3.14 -15.68 0.14
CA SER A 651 -4.52 -15.20 0.05
C SER A 651 -5.50 -16.20 0.68
N ASP A 652 -5.36 -17.50 0.39
CA ASP A 652 -6.19 -18.58 0.94
C ASP A 652 -6.07 -18.64 2.46
N GLN A 653 -4.86 -18.63 3.01
CA GLN A 653 -4.60 -18.64 4.46
C GLN A 653 -5.15 -17.38 5.14
N TYR A 654 -4.98 -16.22 4.51
CA TYR A 654 -5.57 -14.97 5.00
C TYR A 654 -7.11 -15.05 5.03
N MET A 655 -7.74 -15.51 3.95
CA MET A 655 -9.19 -15.67 3.88
C MET A 655 -9.70 -16.70 4.88
N GLN A 656 -9.01 -17.82 5.08
CA GLN A 656 -9.35 -18.81 6.10
C GLN A 656 -9.26 -18.22 7.51
N ALA A 657 -8.21 -17.44 7.80
CA ALA A 657 -8.07 -16.75 9.08
C ALA A 657 -9.22 -15.74 9.30
N GLU A 658 -9.58 -14.96 8.28
CA GLU A 658 -10.73 -14.04 8.34
C GLU A 658 -12.05 -14.78 8.53
N MET A 659 -12.29 -15.89 7.81
CA MET A 659 -13.50 -16.70 7.98
C MET A 659 -13.58 -17.32 9.37
N LEU A 660 -12.47 -17.85 9.89
CA LEU A 660 -12.40 -18.39 11.24
C LEU A 660 -12.64 -17.31 12.29
N LYS A 661 -12.08 -16.12 12.07
CA LYS A 661 -12.33 -14.94 12.90
C LYS A 661 -13.81 -14.57 12.89
N VAL A 662 -14.42 -14.37 11.72
CA VAL A 662 -15.85 -14.03 11.60
C VAL A 662 -16.72 -15.10 12.27
N LYS A 663 -16.41 -16.38 12.09
CA LYS A 663 -17.11 -17.48 12.77
C LYS A 663 -16.99 -17.39 14.29
N THR A 664 -15.79 -17.11 14.79
CA THR A 664 -15.52 -16.94 16.22
C THR A 664 -16.25 -15.73 16.80
N ASP A 665 -16.22 -14.61 16.08
CA ASP A 665 -16.91 -13.37 16.45
C ASP A 665 -18.44 -13.56 16.45
N LYS A 666 -18.99 -14.27 15.47
CA LYS A 666 -20.41 -14.66 15.43
C LYS A 666 -20.79 -15.45 16.69
N GLU A 667 -19.99 -16.45 17.05
CA GLU A 667 -20.24 -17.29 18.23
C GLU A 667 -20.19 -16.47 19.52
N ILE A 668 -19.18 -15.59 19.67
CA ILE A 668 -19.04 -14.71 20.83
C ILE A 668 -20.24 -13.74 20.93
N LEU A 669 -20.61 -13.08 19.81
CA LEU A 669 -21.75 -12.18 19.79
C LEU A 669 -23.04 -12.91 20.14
N TYR A 670 -23.26 -14.07 19.55
CA TYR A 670 -24.45 -14.88 19.81
C TYR A 670 -24.55 -15.31 21.28
N GLN A 671 -23.42 -15.74 21.89
CA GLN A 671 -23.35 -16.10 23.30
C GLN A 671 -23.68 -14.91 24.24
N ARG A 672 -23.33 -13.69 23.85
CA ARG A 672 -23.57 -12.46 24.64
C ARG A 672 -24.97 -11.88 24.50
N MET A 673 -25.66 -12.16 23.40
CA MET A 673 -27.03 -11.70 23.19
C MET A 673 -27.96 -12.30 24.26
N THR A 674 -28.82 -11.44 24.80
CA THR A 674 -29.97 -11.82 25.62
C THR A 674 -30.95 -12.69 24.81
N PRO A 675 -31.83 -13.47 25.46
CA PRO A 675 -32.85 -14.25 24.75
C PRO A 675 -33.71 -13.42 23.79
N VAL A 676 -34.04 -12.18 24.18
CA VAL A 676 -34.83 -11.25 23.36
C VAL A 676 -34.05 -10.79 22.13
N GLU A 677 -32.76 -10.47 22.27
CA GLU A 677 -31.91 -10.08 21.14
C GLU A 677 -31.71 -11.24 20.15
N ARG A 678 -31.57 -12.49 20.64
CA ARG A 678 -31.52 -13.67 19.78
C ARG A 678 -32.83 -13.87 19.02
N GLU A 679 -33.98 -13.72 19.69
CA GLU A 679 -35.28 -13.82 19.03
C GLU A 679 -35.47 -12.74 17.95
N VAL A 680 -34.98 -11.52 18.20
CA VAL A 680 -34.98 -10.45 17.19
C VAL A 680 -34.07 -10.81 16.03
N LEU A 681 -32.85 -11.29 16.30
CA LEU A 681 -31.89 -11.71 15.29
C LEU A 681 -32.44 -12.84 14.41
N ASP A 682 -33.14 -13.81 15.00
CA ASP A 682 -33.79 -14.93 14.29
C ASP A 682 -34.90 -14.45 13.33
N ARG A 683 -35.48 -13.26 13.57
CA ARG A 683 -36.45 -12.60 12.68
C ARG A 683 -35.78 -11.72 11.61
N MET A 684 -34.49 -11.45 11.74
CA MET A 684 -33.71 -10.69 10.76
C MET A 684 -33.14 -11.60 9.66
N PRO A 685 -32.69 -11.05 8.52
CA PRO A 685 -31.99 -11.85 7.52
C PRO A 685 -30.80 -12.63 8.13
N PRO A 686 -30.53 -13.88 7.72
CA PRO A 686 -29.45 -14.70 8.29
C PRO A 686 -28.06 -14.04 8.26
N ILE A 687 -27.83 -13.12 7.33
CA ILE A 687 -26.58 -12.38 7.19
C ILE A 687 -26.40 -11.28 8.25
N THR A 688 -27.43 -10.92 9.02
CA THR A 688 -27.32 -9.83 10.00
C THR A 688 -26.29 -10.12 11.08
N LEU A 689 -26.24 -11.34 11.62
CA LEU A 689 -25.22 -11.71 12.60
C LEU A 689 -23.81 -11.63 12.01
N GLU A 690 -23.67 -11.94 10.74
CA GLU A 690 -22.42 -11.81 10.00
C GLU A 690 -22.00 -10.36 9.84
N ILE A 691 -22.93 -9.49 9.45
CA ILE A 691 -22.70 -8.05 9.35
C ILE A 691 -22.31 -7.50 10.72
N LEU A 692 -22.99 -7.89 11.80
CA LEU A 692 -22.66 -7.46 13.15
C LEU A 692 -21.28 -7.96 13.58
N ALA A 693 -20.93 -9.22 13.31
CA ALA A 693 -19.59 -9.78 13.55
C ALA A 693 -18.52 -9.02 12.76
N ILE A 694 -18.81 -8.67 11.50
CA ILE A 694 -17.92 -7.91 10.63
C ILE A 694 -17.83 -6.44 11.05
N GLN A 695 -18.87 -5.83 11.62
CA GLN A 695 -18.94 -4.38 11.87
C GLN A 695 -18.62 -3.96 13.31
N LEU A 696 -19.03 -4.74 14.32
CA LEU A 696 -19.04 -4.32 15.72
C LEU A 696 -17.86 -4.82 16.57
N CYS A 697 -16.95 -5.65 16.01
CA CYS A 697 -15.65 -6.03 16.59
C CYS A 697 -15.64 -6.16 18.12
N ASP A 698 -16.19 -7.26 18.65
CA ASP A 698 -16.01 -7.62 20.06
C ASP A 698 -14.71 -8.43 20.20
N ASP A 699 -13.60 -7.79 20.59
CA ASP A 699 -12.26 -8.39 20.51
C ASP A 699 -12.01 -9.50 21.55
N ASP A 700 -12.58 -10.68 21.32
CA ASP A 700 -12.02 -11.97 21.75
C ASP A 700 -11.63 -12.87 20.56
N GLY A 701 -11.96 -12.50 19.32
CA GLY A 701 -11.52 -13.20 18.11
C GLY A 701 -10.28 -12.56 17.48
N LEU A 702 -9.20 -13.33 17.38
CA LEU A 702 -8.03 -13.15 16.48
C LEU A 702 -7.99 -11.83 15.70
N ILE A 703 -7.25 -10.81 16.15
CA ILE A 703 -7.03 -9.62 15.31
C ILE A 703 -5.89 -9.89 14.34
N HIS A 704 -6.24 -9.85 13.05
CA HIS A 704 -5.39 -9.57 11.89
C HIS A 704 -4.01 -10.25 11.93
N SER A 705 -3.96 -11.43 11.31
CA SER A 705 -2.72 -12.14 10.98
C SER A 705 -1.78 -11.21 10.22
N SER A 706 -0.71 -10.71 10.85
CA SER A 706 0.45 -10.34 10.05
C SER A 706 1.02 -11.64 9.52
N VAL A 707 0.80 -11.91 8.23
CA VAL A 707 1.34 -13.10 7.56
C VAL A 707 2.82 -12.85 7.35
N SER A 708 3.66 -13.42 8.20
CA SER A 708 5.10 -13.47 8.01
C SER A 708 5.51 -14.80 7.40
N PRO A 709 6.59 -14.84 6.61
CA PRO A 709 7.21 -16.11 6.21
C PRO A 709 7.48 -16.95 7.46
N SER A 710 7.00 -18.18 7.49
CA SER A 710 7.43 -19.17 8.48
C SER A 710 8.72 -19.84 8.00
N ASP A 711 9.36 -20.59 8.90
CA ASP A 711 10.45 -21.49 8.54
C ASP A 711 9.96 -22.69 7.70
N ASP A 712 8.65 -22.94 7.68
CA ASP A 712 7.96 -23.93 6.87
C ASP A 712 7.42 -23.30 5.57
N PRO A 713 7.80 -23.78 4.37
CA PRO A 713 7.30 -23.24 3.11
C PRO A 713 5.80 -23.50 2.84
N ASP A 714 5.18 -24.45 3.56
CA ASP A 714 3.77 -24.78 3.45
C ASP A 714 2.88 -24.04 4.46
N ILE A 715 3.48 -23.41 5.47
CA ILE A 715 2.77 -22.73 6.55
C ILE A 715 3.26 -21.28 6.61
N MET A 716 2.38 -20.29 6.59
CA MET A 716 2.79 -18.93 6.97
C MET A 716 2.61 -18.73 8.47
N ALA A 717 3.56 -18.04 9.09
CA ALA A 717 3.46 -17.69 10.50
C ALA A 717 2.40 -16.59 10.65
N ILE A 718 1.24 -16.97 11.18
CA ILE A 718 0.17 -16.06 11.56
C ILE A 718 0.46 -15.61 12.99
N ARG A 719 0.90 -14.37 13.17
CA ARG A 719 1.14 -13.81 14.50
C ARG A 719 -0.19 -13.32 15.08
N GLU A 720 -0.67 -14.00 16.12
CA GLU A 720 -1.89 -13.59 16.83
C GLU A 720 -1.57 -12.43 17.79
N VAL A 721 -2.27 -11.30 17.64
CA VAL A 721 -2.18 -10.18 18.59
C VAL A 721 -3.50 -10.06 19.33
N ARG A 722 -3.48 -10.31 20.65
CA ARG A 722 -4.63 -10.05 21.54
C ARG A 722 -4.69 -8.56 21.89
N ARG A 723 -5.86 -7.93 21.71
CA ARG A 723 -6.14 -6.55 22.16
C ARG A 723 -7.34 -6.53 23.11
N PRO A 724 -7.47 -5.50 23.96
CA PRO A 724 -8.67 -5.32 24.79
C PRO A 724 -9.92 -5.03 23.94
N ARG A 725 -11.05 -5.65 24.31
CA ARG A 725 -12.35 -5.64 23.62
C ARG A 725 -12.90 -4.23 23.38
N ALA A 726 -13.24 -3.90 22.13
CA ALA A 726 -13.86 -2.62 21.77
C ALA A 726 -15.15 -2.34 22.57
N LEU A 727 -15.97 -3.34 22.83
CA LEU A 727 -17.23 -3.18 23.58
C LEU A 727 -17.01 -2.96 25.09
N ASP A 728 -15.97 -3.56 25.67
CA ASP A 728 -15.53 -3.25 27.04
C ASP A 728 -14.94 -1.85 27.11
N LEU A 729 -14.15 -1.44 26.12
CA LEU A 729 -13.64 -0.06 25.98
C LEU A 729 -14.78 0.96 25.80
N MET A 730 -15.92 0.54 25.23
CA MET A 730 -17.12 1.35 25.04
C MET A 730 -18.11 1.29 26.22
N GLY A 731 -17.90 0.41 27.20
CA GLY A 731 -18.83 0.21 28.32
C GLY A 731 -20.21 -0.25 27.87
N TRP A 732 -20.28 -1.11 26.85
CA TRP A 732 -21.54 -1.57 26.27
C TRP A 732 -22.26 -2.56 27.19
N ASN A 733 -23.55 -2.30 27.47
CA ASN A 733 -24.40 -3.12 28.37
C ASN A 733 -25.54 -3.83 27.61
N GLY A 734 -25.37 -4.10 26.30
CA GLY A 734 -26.42 -4.62 25.41
C GLY A 734 -27.14 -3.55 24.59
N PHE A 735 -28.01 -3.96 23.65
CA PHE A 735 -28.83 -3.00 22.89
C PHE A 735 -29.91 -2.41 23.79
N GLN A 736 -30.07 -1.08 23.76
CA GLN A 736 -31.25 -0.47 24.37
C GLN A 736 -32.49 -0.83 23.55
N SER A 737 -33.65 -1.02 24.18
CA SER A 737 -34.92 -1.35 23.50
C SER A 737 -35.35 -0.34 22.43
N SER A 738 -34.73 0.84 22.38
CA SER A 738 -34.93 1.87 21.36
C SER A 738 -33.94 1.79 20.18
N GLN A 739 -32.95 0.90 20.25
CA GLN A 739 -31.94 0.63 19.21
C GLN A 739 -32.26 -0.65 18.42
N LEU A 740 -33.13 -1.50 18.98
CA LEU A 740 -33.85 -2.58 18.32
C LEU A 740 -35.19 -2.04 17.81
#